data_AF-A0A9D9L7Y2-F1
#
_entry.id   AF-A0A9D9L7Y2-F1
#
_cell.length_a   1.000
_cell.length_b   1.000
_cell.length_c   1.000
_cell.angle_alpha   90.00
_cell.angle_beta   90.00
_cell.angle_gamma   90.00
#
_symmetry.space_group_name_H-M   'P 1'
#
loop_
_entity.id
_entity.type
_entity.pdbx_description
1 polymer ?
#
loop_
_entity_poly.entity_id
_entity_poly.type
_entity_poly.pdbx_seq_one_letter_code
_entity_poly.pdbx_strand_id
1 'polypeptide(L)'
;EFLDTDGDGIPDSMELEAEMDPLDSSDAEDDEDGDGLGNLAEYLMGTSIGEADSDADGLDDGEEVRLGLDPLLPTSAVFVDAANGNDANAGMSSLHPKASISAAIAALPETGAEFAVLVAPGVYSGPANRNLSFNGRDVILRSLQGAFFTVVNMGMEGRFLIAENGETDAARIDGFHLRGGCAEQGGALLIRNSGLSVENCVIEGNSATNGSAIYAYNSTLRLCNVLLDANTGVDSTMAATLEMSGGSTTMVNCTLRQATGVLVSGNGTCSLTNTIVAGSMSGPTVSATYCCAASLLSGEGNISGDAGLLPNGYLAAGSQCIDAGTASSAPSRDLHGLARPAGSGIDIGCLEYLDADGDGIADSYELLLCGKNLLPNDDDDNDGLSNLQEYLTGLDATTLDTDGDGMADGWEVTNGFDPRSDDAWLDADGDQLANIEEFRRGLNPRSTDTDGDGMDDCREVLLGLNPLDATDLDADSDGDGVSNRNEILTYGTDHLNSDTDGDGVSDGLEITWGMNPLVPASRNPYGGGFAYERETPDGASSASLWNVSAGALFTSITPLQEDGFAWHVETGTTGEVAFAFQSGMHPLSKVAMRIRATASFAIELHFEDSSGIEYHTTLDNSTCGSSSVNGNARTAGLGAWVANGNWHPVLVDPVAELREIAPAATIGSLVRIVFRGTLDIGGLTLLRYPDADHDGIPDSVETHFGLSPNNCSDVGLDQDGDGLCNRHEFLYGTSITVADTDGDGLSDGNEVKTYGTNPLVADQDGDGLADGWEISHFGSLSRNGTGDYDSDGLSDYLEFLTGGDPLHSAVNATANQLLLELYTILANLVEN
;
A
#
# COMPACT_ATOMS: atom_id res chain seq x y z
N GLU A 1 -70.58 -21.30 -40.50
CA GLU A 1 -69.61 -20.21 -40.32
C GLU A 1 -68.85 -20.39 -39.02
N PHE A 2 -69.49 -20.90 -37.96
CA PHE A 2 -68.80 -21.38 -36.75
C PHE A 2 -69.25 -22.81 -36.40
N LEU A 3 -69.34 -23.69 -37.41
CA LEU A 3 -69.53 -25.11 -37.11
C LEU A 3 -68.13 -25.60 -36.74
N ASP A 4 -68.02 -26.12 -35.55
CA ASP A 4 -66.84 -26.74 -34.93
C ASP A 4 -67.39 -28.09 -34.43
N THR A 5 -67.09 -29.15 -35.18
CA THR A 5 -67.81 -30.43 -35.10
C THR A 5 -67.32 -31.31 -33.95
N ASP A 6 -66.05 -31.21 -33.56
CA ASP A 6 -65.46 -31.95 -32.46
C ASP A 6 -65.23 -31.12 -31.19
N GLY A 7 -65.35 -29.80 -31.27
CA GLY A 7 -65.44 -28.87 -30.15
C GLY A 7 -64.08 -28.44 -29.58
N ASP A 8 -63.03 -28.46 -30.39
CA ASP A 8 -61.68 -28.07 -29.97
C ASP A 8 -61.41 -26.56 -30.01
N GLY A 9 -62.32 -25.79 -30.63
CA GLY A 9 -62.25 -24.34 -30.74
C GLY A 9 -61.85 -23.82 -32.11
N ILE A 10 -61.48 -24.69 -33.06
CA ILE A 10 -61.21 -24.35 -34.45
C ILE A 10 -62.47 -24.67 -35.29
N PRO A 11 -62.97 -23.77 -36.14
CA PRO A 11 -64.12 -24.09 -37.00
C PRO A 11 -63.76 -25.08 -38.13
N ASP A 12 -64.65 -26.01 -38.47
CA ASP A 12 -64.54 -26.99 -39.57
C ASP A 12 -64.02 -26.38 -40.88
N SER A 13 -64.39 -25.13 -41.17
CA SER A 13 -63.97 -24.46 -42.40
C SER A 13 -62.50 -24.05 -42.40
N MET A 14 -61.94 -23.72 -41.24
CA MET A 14 -60.53 -23.39 -41.07
C MET A 14 -59.69 -24.67 -41.09
N GLU A 15 -60.13 -25.70 -40.37
CA GLU A 15 -59.47 -27.02 -40.38
C GLU A 15 -59.34 -27.57 -41.81
N LEU A 16 -60.43 -27.52 -42.58
CA LEU A 16 -60.42 -27.94 -44.00
C LEU A 16 -59.53 -27.07 -44.89
N GLU A 17 -59.30 -25.80 -44.54
CA GLU A 17 -58.41 -24.89 -45.28
C GLU A 17 -56.93 -25.16 -44.95
N ALA A 18 -56.64 -25.52 -43.70
CA ALA A 18 -55.32 -25.94 -43.21
C ALA A 18 -55.01 -27.44 -43.44
N GLU A 19 -55.87 -28.18 -44.13
CA GLU A 19 -55.75 -29.64 -44.36
C GLU A 19 -55.83 -30.53 -43.10
N MET A 20 -56.40 -30.02 -42.00
CA MET A 20 -56.70 -30.71 -40.73
C MET A 20 -58.00 -31.56 -40.79
N ASP A 21 -58.30 -32.36 -39.75
CA ASP A 21 -59.49 -33.24 -39.70
C ASP A 21 -60.59 -32.68 -38.76
N PRO A 22 -61.73 -32.17 -39.29
CA PRO A 22 -62.85 -31.61 -38.51
C PRO A 22 -63.56 -32.52 -37.50
N LEU A 23 -63.02 -33.71 -37.27
CA LEU A 23 -63.54 -34.72 -36.36
C LEU A 23 -62.50 -35.16 -35.31
N ASP A 24 -61.28 -34.63 -35.34
CA ASP A 24 -60.15 -35.01 -34.50
C ASP A 24 -59.61 -33.86 -33.62
N SER A 25 -60.38 -33.51 -32.60
CA SER A 25 -60.07 -32.49 -31.57
C SER A 25 -58.68 -32.46 -30.91
N SER A 26 -57.79 -33.43 -31.17
CA SER A 26 -56.39 -33.34 -30.75
C SER A 26 -55.51 -32.54 -31.71
N ASP A 27 -55.90 -32.37 -32.97
CA ASP A 27 -55.10 -31.64 -33.96
C ASP A 27 -55.07 -30.13 -33.68
N ALA A 28 -56.00 -29.56 -32.92
CA ALA A 28 -55.91 -28.20 -32.38
C ALA A 28 -54.65 -27.92 -31.54
N GLU A 29 -54.07 -28.93 -30.88
CA GLU A 29 -52.86 -28.81 -30.07
C GLU A 29 -51.60 -29.28 -30.81
N ASP A 30 -51.76 -29.85 -32.02
CA ASP A 30 -50.64 -30.15 -32.90
C ASP A 30 -50.07 -28.85 -33.49
N ASP A 31 -48.86 -28.96 -34.05
CA ASP A 31 -48.06 -27.88 -34.64
C ASP A 31 -47.80 -28.28 -36.10
N GLU A 32 -48.70 -27.87 -37.00
CA GLU A 32 -48.78 -28.40 -38.37
C GLU A 32 -47.62 -27.91 -39.25
N ASP A 33 -47.16 -26.68 -39.08
CA ASP A 33 -46.04 -26.10 -39.83
C ASP A 33 -44.67 -26.25 -39.14
N GLY A 34 -44.66 -26.62 -37.86
CA GLY A 34 -43.46 -26.96 -37.09
C GLY A 34 -42.69 -25.76 -36.57
N ASP A 35 -43.33 -24.60 -36.43
CA ASP A 35 -42.73 -23.38 -35.90
C ASP A 35 -42.77 -23.28 -34.35
N GLY A 36 -43.52 -24.20 -33.71
CA GLY A 36 -43.66 -24.28 -32.27
C GLY A 36 -44.87 -23.55 -31.69
N LEU A 37 -45.73 -22.97 -32.53
CA LEU A 37 -47.04 -22.44 -32.19
C LEU A 37 -48.13 -23.46 -32.57
N GLY A 38 -49.00 -23.82 -31.63
CA GLY A 38 -50.04 -24.83 -31.91
C GLY A 38 -51.18 -24.26 -32.77
N ASN A 39 -51.83 -25.12 -33.55
CA ASN A 39 -52.87 -24.76 -34.53
C ASN A 39 -54.01 -23.89 -33.94
N LEU A 40 -54.46 -24.19 -32.71
CA LEU A 40 -55.47 -23.37 -32.04
C LEU A 40 -54.94 -22.00 -31.63
N ALA A 41 -53.68 -21.92 -31.20
CA ALA A 41 -53.04 -20.66 -30.85
C ALA A 41 -52.92 -19.75 -32.09
N GLU A 42 -52.54 -20.33 -33.22
CA GLU A 42 -52.49 -19.63 -34.50
C GLU A 42 -53.86 -19.11 -34.93
N TYR A 43 -54.89 -19.96 -34.88
CA TYR A 43 -56.27 -19.55 -35.17
C TYR A 43 -56.73 -18.38 -34.30
N LEU A 44 -56.43 -18.43 -33.00
CA LEU A 44 -56.79 -17.38 -32.04
C LEU A 44 -56.00 -16.08 -32.25
N MET A 45 -54.75 -16.17 -32.72
CA MET A 45 -53.88 -15.04 -33.05
C MET A 45 -54.15 -14.47 -34.44
N GLY A 46 -54.77 -15.27 -35.32
CA GLY A 46 -55.07 -14.90 -36.70
C GLY A 46 -53.91 -15.16 -37.68
N THR A 47 -52.90 -15.92 -37.25
CA THR A 47 -51.82 -16.44 -38.10
C THR A 47 -52.30 -17.65 -38.90
N SER A 48 -51.48 -18.13 -39.83
CA SER A 48 -51.84 -19.13 -40.82
C SER A 48 -51.35 -20.52 -40.41
N ILE A 49 -52.27 -21.38 -39.93
CA ILE A 49 -51.99 -22.74 -39.40
C ILE A 49 -51.00 -23.62 -40.21
N GLY A 50 -50.92 -23.42 -41.52
CA GLY A 50 -50.05 -24.21 -42.41
C GLY A 50 -48.82 -23.47 -42.93
N GLU A 51 -48.53 -22.27 -42.44
CA GLU A 51 -47.46 -21.40 -42.91
C GLU A 51 -46.72 -20.78 -41.72
N ALA A 52 -45.53 -21.30 -41.44
CA ALA A 52 -44.69 -20.90 -40.30
C ALA A 52 -44.34 -19.40 -40.23
N ASP A 53 -44.54 -18.61 -41.28
CA ASP A 53 -44.18 -17.18 -41.33
C ASP A 53 -45.32 -16.44 -42.05
N SER A 54 -46.30 -15.98 -41.28
CA SER A 54 -47.57 -15.44 -41.78
C SER A 54 -47.40 -14.11 -42.51
N ASP A 55 -46.37 -13.33 -42.19
CA ASP A 55 -46.14 -12.00 -42.75
C ASP A 55 -44.95 -11.91 -43.72
N ALA A 56 -44.21 -13.01 -43.84
CA ALA A 56 -43.07 -13.24 -44.72
C ALA A 56 -41.86 -12.33 -44.47
N ASP A 57 -41.60 -11.96 -43.22
CA ASP A 57 -40.45 -11.15 -42.84
C ASP A 57 -39.16 -11.96 -42.54
N GLY A 58 -39.30 -13.28 -42.40
CA GLY A 58 -38.23 -14.23 -42.13
C GLY A 58 -38.02 -14.62 -40.66
N LEU A 59 -38.89 -14.17 -39.75
CA LEU A 59 -39.13 -14.78 -38.45
C LEU A 59 -40.37 -15.67 -38.56
N ASP A 60 -40.37 -16.79 -37.83
CA ASP A 60 -41.54 -17.65 -37.78
C ASP A 60 -42.51 -17.18 -36.68
N ASP A 61 -43.80 -17.46 -36.84
CA ASP A 61 -44.86 -16.92 -35.99
C ASP A 61 -44.64 -17.36 -34.52
N GLY A 62 -44.20 -18.61 -34.32
CA GLY A 62 -43.77 -19.15 -33.03
C GLY A 62 -42.61 -18.39 -32.37
N GLU A 63 -41.55 -18.06 -33.10
CA GLU A 63 -40.43 -17.26 -32.61
C GLU A 63 -40.85 -15.82 -32.30
N GLU A 64 -41.69 -15.21 -33.14
CA GLU A 64 -42.22 -13.88 -32.90
C GLU A 64 -43.03 -13.81 -31.60
N VAL A 65 -43.94 -14.76 -31.39
CA VAL A 65 -44.71 -14.88 -30.15
C VAL A 65 -43.77 -15.07 -28.94
N ARG A 66 -42.73 -15.90 -29.08
CA ARG A 66 -41.73 -16.10 -28.01
C ARG A 66 -40.93 -14.83 -27.70
N LEU A 67 -40.68 -14.00 -28.72
CA LEU A 67 -40.02 -12.69 -28.61
C LEU A 67 -41.01 -11.55 -28.28
N GLY A 68 -42.31 -11.84 -28.16
CA GLY A 68 -43.35 -10.85 -27.91
C GLY A 68 -43.50 -9.83 -29.03
N LEU A 69 -43.16 -10.22 -30.26
CA LEU A 69 -43.40 -9.52 -31.51
C LEU A 69 -44.81 -9.87 -32.03
N ASP A 70 -45.31 -9.09 -32.98
CA ASP A 70 -46.63 -9.34 -33.59
C ASP A 70 -46.47 -10.15 -34.89
N PRO A 71 -46.85 -11.45 -34.92
CA PRO A 71 -46.62 -12.33 -36.07
C PRO A 71 -47.42 -11.97 -37.34
N LEU A 72 -48.21 -10.88 -37.29
CA LEU A 72 -48.94 -10.36 -38.43
C LEU A 72 -48.33 -9.07 -38.99
N LEU A 73 -47.23 -8.56 -38.41
CA LEU A 73 -46.63 -7.28 -38.75
C LEU A 73 -45.14 -7.40 -39.11
N PRO A 74 -44.75 -7.11 -40.36
CA PRO A 74 -43.38 -7.30 -40.78
C PRO A 74 -42.38 -6.56 -39.89
N THR A 75 -41.55 -7.34 -39.21
CA THR A 75 -40.60 -6.92 -38.19
C THR A 75 -39.21 -6.67 -38.79
N SER A 76 -38.69 -5.48 -38.51
CA SER A 76 -37.29 -5.16 -38.77
C SER A 76 -36.45 -5.45 -37.52
N ALA A 77 -35.91 -6.67 -37.43
CA ALA A 77 -35.08 -7.11 -36.30
C ALA A 77 -33.58 -6.87 -36.51
N VAL A 78 -32.90 -6.34 -35.49
CA VAL A 78 -31.44 -6.19 -35.43
C VAL A 78 -30.89 -6.85 -34.17
N PHE A 79 -29.95 -7.78 -34.35
CA PHE A 79 -29.31 -8.55 -33.29
C PHE A 79 -28.06 -7.85 -32.73
N VAL A 80 -27.89 -7.92 -31.41
CA VAL A 80 -26.77 -7.32 -30.67
C VAL A 80 -26.13 -8.36 -29.74
N ASP A 81 -24.81 -8.46 -29.76
CA ASP A 81 -24.02 -9.32 -28.86
C ASP A 81 -22.74 -8.58 -28.47
N ALA A 82 -22.57 -8.29 -27.17
CA ALA A 82 -21.40 -7.55 -26.68
C ALA A 82 -20.08 -8.32 -26.87
N ALA A 83 -20.11 -9.65 -26.78
CA ALA A 83 -18.91 -10.49 -26.81
C ALA A 83 -18.50 -10.86 -28.24
N ASN A 84 -19.48 -11.16 -29.10
CA ASN A 84 -19.23 -11.67 -30.46
C ASN A 84 -19.61 -10.69 -31.57
N GLY A 85 -20.22 -9.55 -31.23
CA GLY A 85 -20.71 -8.58 -32.20
C GLY A 85 -19.63 -7.68 -32.79
N ASN A 86 -19.98 -7.06 -33.91
CA ASN A 86 -19.18 -6.00 -34.54
C ASN A 86 -20.11 -4.95 -35.14
N ASP A 87 -19.94 -3.68 -34.78
CA ASP A 87 -20.80 -2.59 -35.25
C ASP A 87 -20.73 -2.33 -36.76
N ALA A 88 -19.72 -2.86 -37.44
CA ALA A 88 -19.63 -2.88 -38.90
C ALA A 88 -20.58 -3.90 -39.56
N ASN A 89 -21.07 -4.90 -38.81
CA ASN A 89 -22.03 -5.88 -39.32
C ASN A 89 -23.38 -5.21 -39.60
N ALA A 90 -24.22 -5.85 -40.43
CA ALA A 90 -25.58 -5.37 -40.64
C ALA A 90 -26.49 -5.64 -39.43
N GLY A 91 -26.22 -6.70 -38.65
CA GLY A 91 -27.03 -7.10 -37.51
C GLY A 91 -28.33 -7.82 -37.87
N MET A 92 -28.53 -8.25 -39.13
CA MET A 92 -29.76 -8.91 -39.59
C MET A 92 -29.89 -10.40 -39.16
N SER A 93 -28.93 -10.93 -38.41
CA SER A 93 -28.98 -12.31 -37.88
C SER A 93 -28.10 -12.44 -36.66
N SER A 94 -28.41 -13.41 -35.80
CA SER A 94 -27.62 -13.76 -34.61
C SER A 94 -26.19 -14.21 -34.93
N LEU A 95 -25.89 -14.64 -36.17
CA LEU A 95 -24.54 -15.03 -36.61
C LEU A 95 -23.63 -13.82 -36.91
N HIS A 96 -24.21 -12.67 -37.24
CA HIS A 96 -23.49 -11.43 -37.55
C HIS A 96 -24.10 -10.24 -36.80
N PRO A 97 -24.11 -10.26 -35.45
CA PRO A 97 -24.74 -9.23 -34.66
C PRO A 97 -23.90 -7.95 -34.60
N LYS A 98 -24.55 -6.83 -34.26
CA LYS A 98 -23.91 -5.59 -33.82
C LYS A 98 -23.23 -5.80 -32.45
N ALA A 99 -22.23 -4.99 -32.13
CA ALA A 99 -21.59 -5.02 -30.81
C ALA A 99 -22.33 -4.15 -29.78
N SER A 100 -22.90 -3.02 -30.22
CA SER A 100 -23.54 -2.03 -29.36
C SER A 100 -25.00 -1.79 -29.69
N ILE A 101 -25.78 -1.44 -28.66
CA ILE A 101 -27.22 -1.21 -28.78
C ILE A 101 -27.49 0.05 -29.63
N SER A 102 -26.69 1.11 -29.46
CA SER A 102 -26.85 2.32 -30.28
C SER A 102 -26.62 2.07 -31.78
N ALA A 103 -25.64 1.24 -32.14
CA ALA A 103 -25.37 0.87 -33.52
C ALA A 103 -26.51 0.03 -34.12
N ALA A 104 -27.21 -0.76 -33.30
CA ALA A 104 -28.38 -1.52 -33.71
C ALA A 104 -29.60 -0.62 -33.95
N ILE A 105 -29.90 0.30 -33.02
CA ILE A 105 -30.97 1.29 -33.18
C ILE A 105 -30.75 2.16 -34.43
N ALA A 106 -29.49 2.49 -34.74
CA ALA A 106 -29.12 3.23 -35.94
C ALA A 106 -29.20 2.42 -37.24
N ALA A 107 -29.17 1.09 -37.15
CA ALA A 107 -29.27 0.19 -38.31
C ALA A 107 -30.73 -0.11 -38.72
N LEU A 108 -31.69 0.14 -37.82
CA LEU A 108 -33.11 0.02 -38.13
C LEU A 108 -33.50 0.91 -39.34
N PRO A 109 -34.38 0.43 -40.22
CA PRO A 109 -34.83 1.20 -41.38
C PRO A 109 -35.65 2.42 -40.96
N GLU A 110 -35.75 3.42 -41.86
CA GLU A 110 -36.53 4.64 -41.60
C GLU A 110 -38.05 4.38 -41.57
N THR A 111 -38.50 3.28 -42.19
CA THR A 111 -39.92 2.89 -42.29
C THR A 111 -40.04 1.38 -42.06
N GLY A 112 -41.06 0.97 -41.31
CA GLY A 112 -41.35 -0.42 -40.94
C GLY A 112 -42.71 -0.49 -40.23
N ALA A 113 -43.27 -1.69 -40.11
CA ALA A 113 -44.48 -1.93 -39.33
C ALA A 113 -44.11 -2.13 -37.85
N GLU A 114 -43.11 -2.97 -37.58
CA GLU A 114 -42.54 -3.22 -36.26
C GLU A 114 -41.01 -3.12 -36.29
N PHE A 115 -40.41 -2.60 -35.21
CA PHE A 115 -38.96 -2.43 -35.10
C PHE A 115 -38.45 -3.13 -33.84
N ALA A 116 -37.54 -4.09 -34.01
CA ALA A 116 -37.00 -4.88 -32.90
C ALA A 116 -35.48 -4.80 -32.82
N VAL A 117 -34.96 -4.67 -31.60
CA VAL A 117 -33.54 -4.83 -31.28
C VAL A 117 -33.42 -5.95 -30.27
N LEU A 118 -32.84 -7.07 -30.72
CA LEU A 118 -32.73 -8.32 -29.96
C LEU A 118 -31.33 -8.45 -29.38
N VAL A 119 -31.23 -8.47 -28.06
CA VAL A 119 -29.97 -8.35 -27.33
C VAL A 119 -29.63 -9.67 -26.65
N ALA A 120 -28.49 -10.25 -27.02
CA ALA A 120 -27.95 -11.45 -26.39
C ALA A 120 -27.57 -11.20 -24.92
N PRO A 121 -27.50 -12.25 -24.07
CA PRO A 121 -26.97 -12.10 -22.71
C PRO A 121 -25.54 -11.57 -22.72
N GLY A 122 -25.21 -10.75 -21.73
CA GLY A 122 -23.89 -10.15 -21.58
C GLY A 122 -23.93 -8.83 -20.82
N VAL A 123 -22.73 -8.28 -20.58
CA VAL A 123 -22.54 -6.97 -19.96
C VAL A 123 -22.24 -5.94 -21.04
N TYR A 124 -23.14 -4.97 -21.18
CA TYR A 124 -23.07 -3.89 -22.15
C TYR A 124 -22.60 -2.62 -21.45
N SER A 125 -21.36 -2.22 -21.73
CA SER A 125 -20.73 -1.04 -21.11
C SER A 125 -20.24 -0.03 -22.13
N GLY A 126 -19.82 1.13 -21.64
CA GLY A 126 -19.23 2.19 -22.44
C GLY A 126 -20.24 3.12 -23.13
N PRO A 127 -19.73 4.15 -23.82
CA PRO A 127 -20.56 5.27 -24.31
C PRO A 127 -21.58 4.88 -25.38
N ALA A 128 -21.36 3.77 -26.10
CA ALA A 128 -22.26 3.31 -27.16
C ALA A 128 -23.52 2.58 -26.62
N ASN A 129 -23.60 2.35 -25.31
CA ASN A 129 -24.72 1.65 -24.66
C ASN A 129 -25.46 2.54 -23.65
N ARG A 130 -25.24 3.87 -23.70
CA ARG A 130 -25.90 4.87 -22.86
C ARG A 130 -26.36 6.07 -23.68
N ASN A 131 -27.32 6.81 -23.15
CA ASN A 131 -28.02 7.94 -23.77
C ASN A 131 -28.64 7.57 -25.12
N LEU A 132 -29.24 6.39 -25.17
CA LEU A 132 -29.93 5.88 -26.34
C LEU A 132 -31.17 6.76 -26.63
N SER A 133 -31.59 6.79 -27.89
CA SER A 133 -32.79 7.47 -28.35
C SER A 133 -33.42 6.64 -29.46
N PHE A 134 -34.72 6.42 -29.39
CA PHE A 134 -35.47 5.75 -30.45
C PHE A 134 -35.84 6.69 -31.60
N ASN A 135 -35.55 7.99 -31.46
CA ASN A 135 -35.77 9.02 -32.49
C ASN A 135 -37.22 9.08 -32.98
N GLY A 136 -38.18 8.90 -32.08
CA GLY A 136 -39.61 8.96 -32.36
C GLY A 136 -40.19 7.70 -33.01
N ARG A 137 -39.45 6.60 -33.04
CA ARG A 137 -39.94 5.28 -33.46
C ARG A 137 -40.31 4.46 -32.23
N ASP A 138 -41.35 3.64 -32.36
CA ASP A 138 -41.71 2.66 -31.34
C ASP A 138 -40.84 1.42 -31.52
N VAL A 139 -39.68 1.42 -30.86
CA VAL A 139 -38.71 0.31 -30.91
C VAL A 139 -38.98 -0.64 -29.74
N ILE A 140 -39.01 -1.93 -30.03
CA ILE A 140 -38.99 -3.03 -29.08
C ILE A 140 -37.52 -3.40 -28.85
N LEU A 141 -36.95 -2.96 -27.74
CA LEU A 141 -35.63 -3.37 -27.29
C LEU A 141 -35.80 -4.51 -26.30
N ARG A 142 -35.37 -5.72 -26.65
CA ARG A 142 -35.62 -6.94 -25.87
C ARG A 142 -34.35 -7.75 -25.64
N SER A 143 -34.18 -8.21 -24.42
CA SER A 143 -33.19 -9.22 -24.04
C SER A 143 -33.66 -10.63 -24.43
N LEU A 144 -32.75 -11.46 -24.93
CA LEU A 144 -33.03 -12.86 -25.28
C LEU A 144 -33.08 -13.80 -24.06
N GLN A 145 -32.58 -13.38 -22.89
CA GLN A 145 -32.55 -14.21 -21.66
C GLN A 145 -33.06 -13.48 -20.40
N GLY A 146 -33.63 -12.29 -20.54
CA GLY A 146 -34.15 -11.52 -19.39
C GLY A 146 -33.09 -10.71 -18.64
N ALA A 147 -33.52 -10.03 -17.58
CA ALA A 147 -32.72 -9.00 -16.91
C ALA A 147 -31.49 -9.53 -16.19
N PHE A 148 -31.56 -10.75 -15.65
CA PHE A 148 -30.46 -11.33 -14.89
C PHE A 148 -29.21 -11.54 -15.75
N PHE A 149 -29.38 -11.97 -17.00
CA PHE A 149 -28.27 -12.28 -17.89
C PHE A 149 -27.86 -11.12 -18.82
N THR A 150 -28.66 -10.05 -18.90
CA THR A 150 -28.43 -8.93 -19.82
C THR A 150 -28.31 -7.62 -19.05
N VAL A 151 -27.07 -7.30 -18.67
CA VAL A 151 -26.74 -6.15 -17.84
C VAL A 151 -26.26 -5.00 -18.72
N VAL A 152 -26.82 -3.81 -18.52
CA VAL A 152 -26.30 -2.57 -19.08
C VAL A 152 -25.68 -1.75 -17.95
N ASN A 153 -24.34 -1.67 -17.95
CA ASN A 153 -23.58 -0.91 -16.98
C ASN A 153 -23.14 0.43 -17.57
N MET A 154 -23.72 1.52 -17.07
CA MET A 154 -23.50 2.88 -17.56
C MET A 154 -22.23 3.54 -17.01
N GLY A 155 -21.56 2.93 -16.02
CA GLY A 155 -20.26 3.36 -15.50
C GLY A 155 -20.28 4.65 -14.69
N MET A 156 -21.34 4.87 -13.91
CA MET A 156 -21.63 6.09 -13.16
C MET A 156 -21.70 7.36 -14.02
N GLU A 157 -22.09 7.22 -15.28
CA GLU A 157 -22.20 8.32 -16.24
C GLU A 157 -23.44 8.22 -17.14
N GLY A 158 -24.16 9.33 -17.30
CA GLY A 158 -25.29 9.41 -18.22
C GLY A 158 -26.48 8.56 -17.76
N ARG A 159 -27.33 8.15 -18.70
CA ARG A 159 -28.50 7.31 -18.46
C ARG A 159 -28.65 6.28 -19.58
N PHE A 160 -29.57 5.32 -19.46
CA PHE A 160 -29.74 4.29 -20.49
C PHE A 160 -30.47 4.85 -21.71
N LEU A 161 -31.71 5.34 -21.52
CA LEU A 161 -32.60 5.75 -22.61
C LEU A 161 -33.20 7.15 -22.36
N ILE A 162 -33.33 7.91 -23.45
CA ILE A 162 -34.04 9.19 -23.54
C ILE A 162 -35.16 9.03 -24.56
N ALA A 163 -36.41 9.01 -24.09
CA ALA A 163 -37.61 9.04 -24.94
C ALA A 163 -38.20 10.45 -24.93
N GLU A 164 -37.93 11.24 -25.96
CA GLU A 164 -38.35 12.65 -26.02
C GLU A 164 -38.86 13.12 -27.39
N ASN A 165 -39.04 12.20 -28.35
CA ASN A 165 -39.35 12.52 -29.74
C ASN A 165 -40.75 12.06 -30.16
N GLY A 166 -41.64 11.82 -29.18
CA GLY A 166 -43.03 11.47 -29.42
C GLY A 166 -43.24 9.99 -29.72
N GLU A 167 -42.34 9.13 -29.24
CA GLU A 167 -42.60 7.70 -29.05
C GLU A 167 -43.93 7.48 -28.29
N THR A 168 -44.58 6.35 -28.51
CA THR A 168 -45.79 5.92 -27.81
C THR A 168 -45.48 4.84 -26.78
N ASP A 169 -46.49 4.39 -26.03
CA ASP A 169 -46.35 3.27 -25.10
C ASP A 169 -46.16 1.91 -25.81
N ALA A 170 -46.17 1.87 -27.14
CA ALA A 170 -45.69 0.73 -27.94
C ALA A 170 -44.16 0.64 -27.96
N ALA A 171 -43.42 1.74 -27.75
CA ALA A 171 -41.98 1.66 -27.52
C ALA A 171 -41.73 0.88 -26.22
N ARG A 172 -40.90 -0.16 -26.28
CA ARG A 172 -40.75 -1.12 -25.17
C ARG A 172 -39.29 -1.41 -24.88
N ILE A 173 -38.94 -1.46 -23.59
CA ILE A 173 -37.73 -2.12 -23.11
C ILE A 173 -38.11 -3.33 -22.28
N ASP A 174 -37.53 -4.50 -22.59
CA ASP A 174 -37.93 -5.77 -22.02
C ASP A 174 -36.71 -6.62 -21.62
N GLY A 175 -36.61 -6.98 -20.34
CA GLY A 175 -35.64 -7.96 -19.88
C GLY A 175 -34.23 -7.41 -19.65
N PHE A 176 -34.06 -6.17 -19.16
CA PHE A 176 -32.73 -5.58 -18.91
C PHE A 176 -32.47 -5.30 -17.44
N HIS A 177 -31.23 -5.53 -17.00
CA HIS A 177 -30.70 -4.97 -15.75
C HIS A 177 -29.93 -3.68 -16.07
N LEU A 178 -30.50 -2.53 -15.71
CA LEU A 178 -29.93 -1.20 -15.92
C LEU A 178 -29.26 -0.68 -14.65
N ARG A 179 -27.93 -0.53 -14.66
CA ARG A 179 -27.16 -0.10 -13.48
C ARG A 179 -26.10 0.97 -13.73
N GLY A 180 -25.77 1.70 -12.67
CA GLY A 180 -24.68 2.67 -12.65
C GLY A 180 -24.93 3.91 -13.52
N GLY A 181 -26.17 4.35 -13.67
CA GLY A 181 -26.50 5.61 -14.35
C GLY A 181 -26.34 6.80 -13.41
N CYS A 182 -25.83 7.93 -13.91
CA CYS A 182 -25.72 9.17 -13.13
C CYS A 182 -26.05 10.38 -14.00
N ALA A 183 -27.14 11.08 -13.68
CA ALA A 183 -27.67 12.18 -14.46
C ALA A 183 -28.43 13.22 -13.62
N GLU A 184 -28.74 14.39 -14.16
CA GLU A 184 -29.57 15.39 -13.43
C GLU A 184 -31.02 14.92 -13.28
N GLN A 185 -31.59 14.33 -14.33
CA GLN A 185 -32.95 13.80 -14.38
C GLN A 185 -32.93 12.38 -14.91
N GLY A 186 -33.55 11.44 -14.18
CA GLY A 186 -33.66 10.04 -14.58
C GLY A 186 -32.30 9.38 -14.66
N GLY A 187 -31.84 8.77 -13.56
CA GLY A 187 -30.52 8.12 -13.52
C GLY A 187 -30.40 7.01 -14.56
N ALA A 188 -31.47 6.22 -14.77
CA ALA A 188 -31.55 5.22 -15.82
C ALA A 188 -32.41 5.68 -17.02
N LEU A 189 -33.61 6.24 -16.77
CA LEU A 189 -34.58 6.53 -17.82
C LEU A 189 -35.13 7.96 -17.73
N LEU A 190 -35.14 8.65 -18.88
CA LEU A 190 -35.78 9.95 -19.05
C LEU A 190 -36.86 9.86 -20.11
N ILE A 191 -38.10 10.17 -19.74
CA ILE A 191 -39.24 10.23 -20.66
C ILE A 191 -39.82 11.65 -20.63
N ARG A 192 -39.93 12.31 -21.78
CA ARG A 192 -40.37 13.70 -21.87
C ARG A 192 -41.29 13.91 -23.07
N ASN A 193 -42.55 14.25 -22.82
CA ASN A 193 -43.59 14.38 -23.84
C ASN A 193 -43.68 13.15 -24.77
N SER A 194 -43.50 11.95 -24.20
CA SER A 194 -43.37 10.70 -24.95
C SER A 194 -44.03 9.53 -24.22
N GLY A 195 -43.98 8.35 -24.82
CA GLY A 195 -44.46 7.08 -24.28
C GLY A 195 -43.35 6.05 -24.12
N LEU A 196 -43.45 5.17 -23.12
CA LEU A 196 -42.55 4.03 -22.95
C LEU A 196 -43.19 2.91 -22.10
N SER A 197 -43.05 1.65 -22.50
CA SER A 197 -43.27 0.47 -21.67
C SER A 197 -41.94 -0.11 -21.20
N VAL A 198 -41.85 -0.43 -19.92
CA VAL A 198 -40.70 -1.08 -19.27
C VAL A 198 -41.19 -2.37 -18.65
N GLU A 199 -40.67 -3.49 -19.14
CA GLU A 199 -41.17 -4.82 -18.80
C GLU A 199 -40.02 -5.73 -18.36
N ASN A 200 -40.23 -6.53 -17.32
CA ASN A 200 -39.26 -7.55 -16.87
C ASN A 200 -37.84 -6.99 -16.62
N CYS A 201 -37.72 -5.76 -16.13
CA CYS A 201 -36.44 -5.09 -15.95
C CYS A 201 -36.04 -4.96 -14.47
N VAL A 202 -34.73 -4.93 -14.22
CA VAL A 202 -34.12 -4.48 -12.97
C VAL A 202 -33.49 -3.12 -13.22
N ILE A 203 -33.77 -2.14 -12.37
CA ILE A 203 -33.16 -0.80 -12.43
C ILE A 203 -32.52 -0.53 -11.09
N GLU A 204 -31.19 -0.66 -11.03
CA GLU A 204 -30.44 -0.73 -9.77
C GLU A 204 -29.27 0.26 -9.71
N GLY A 205 -29.03 0.86 -8.54
CA GLY A 205 -27.78 1.61 -8.31
C GLY A 205 -27.62 2.85 -9.20
N ASN A 206 -28.72 3.46 -9.64
CA ASN A 206 -28.69 4.66 -10.46
C ASN A 206 -28.87 5.93 -9.61
N SER A 207 -28.30 7.04 -10.04
CA SER A 207 -28.33 8.30 -9.32
C SER A 207 -28.84 9.47 -10.15
N ALA A 208 -29.75 10.27 -9.58
CA ALA A 208 -30.16 11.55 -10.17
C ALA A 208 -30.76 12.54 -9.16
N THR A 209 -30.75 13.83 -9.52
CA THR A 209 -31.37 14.90 -8.71
C THR A 209 -32.90 14.80 -8.75
N ASN A 210 -33.47 14.45 -9.90
CA ASN A 210 -34.90 14.22 -10.08
C ASN A 210 -35.15 12.83 -10.67
N GLY A 211 -35.96 12.02 -10.00
CA GLY A 211 -36.19 10.63 -10.42
C GLY A 211 -34.90 9.82 -10.41
N SER A 212 -34.43 9.35 -9.24
CA SER A 212 -33.13 8.67 -9.12
C SER A 212 -32.98 7.51 -10.10
N ALA A 213 -34.07 6.78 -10.35
CA ALA A 213 -34.16 5.78 -11.40
C ALA A 213 -34.78 6.33 -12.68
N ILE A 214 -36.00 6.87 -12.55
CA ILE A 214 -36.85 7.24 -13.69
C ILE A 214 -37.44 8.64 -13.47
N TYR A 215 -37.31 9.49 -14.47
CA TYR A 215 -38.00 10.77 -14.53
C TYR A 215 -38.92 10.85 -15.75
N ALA A 216 -40.22 11.09 -15.50
CA ALA A 216 -41.24 11.20 -16.54
C ALA A 216 -41.92 12.59 -16.52
N TYR A 217 -41.79 13.36 -17.61
CA TYR A 217 -42.41 14.68 -17.76
C TYR A 217 -43.49 14.66 -18.84
N ASN A 218 -44.75 14.90 -18.47
CA ASN A 218 -45.90 14.95 -19.37
C ASN A 218 -45.94 13.77 -20.36
N SER A 219 -45.74 12.56 -19.83
CA SER A 219 -45.48 11.34 -20.61
C SER A 219 -46.39 10.18 -20.19
N THR A 220 -46.51 9.17 -21.03
CA THR A 220 -47.17 7.90 -20.70
C THR A 220 -46.10 6.85 -20.37
N LEU A 221 -46.14 6.27 -19.18
CA LEU A 221 -45.17 5.25 -18.78
C LEU A 221 -45.89 4.01 -18.25
N ARG A 222 -45.56 2.83 -18.78
CA ARG A 222 -46.04 1.55 -18.26
C ARG A 222 -44.86 0.80 -17.65
N LEU A 223 -45.00 0.37 -16.40
CA LEU A 223 -44.07 -0.51 -15.72
C LEU A 223 -44.79 -1.83 -15.45
N CYS A 224 -44.23 -2.94 -15.92
CA CYS A 224 -44.76 -4.28 -15.66
C CYS A 224 -43.61 -5.18 -15.20
N ASN A 225 -43.74 -5.83 -14.05
CA ASN A 225 -42.74 -6.79 -13.60
C ASN A 225 -41.34 -6.17 -13.42
N VAL A 226 -41.27 -4.97 -12.85
CA VAL A 226 -40.03 -4.19 -12.72
C VAL A 226 -39.57 -4.11 -11.26
N LEU A 227 -38.28 -4.36 -11.03
CA LEU A 227 -37.60 -4.08 -9.76
C LEU A 227 -36.85 -2.76 -9.87
N LEU A 228 -37.12 -1.83 -8.96
CA LEU A 228 -36.35 -0.59 -8.81
C LEU A 228 -35.65 -0.61 -7.46
N ASP A 229 -34.33 -0.83 -7.47
CA ASP A 229 -33.56 -1.03 -6.26
C ASP A 229 -32.34 -0.10 -6.13
N ALA A 230 -31.94 0.24 -4.91
CA ALA A 230 -30.72 1.01 -4.59
C ALA A 230 -30.48 2.32 -5.40
N ASN A 231 -31.50 2.93 -6.01
CA ASN A 231 -31.36 4.16 -6.78
C ASN A 231 -31.35 5.39 -5.85
N THR A 232 -30.32 6.22 -5.90
CA THR A 232 -30.07 7.27 -4.90
C THR A 232 -30.18 8.68 -5.47
N GLY A 233 -30.65 9.63 -4.65
CA GLY A 233 -30.58 11.05 -5.00
C GLY A 233 -29.15 11.59 -4.85
N VAL A 234 -28.68 12.43 -5.79
CA VAL A 234 -27.35 13.08 -5.69
C VAL A 234 -27.26 13.95 -4.42
N ASP A 235 -28.39 14.53 -4.00
CA ASP A 235 -28.61 15.05 -2.65
C ASP A 235 -29.54 14.08 -1.90
N SER A 236 -28.98 13.35 -0.93
CA SER A 236 -29.56 12.19 -0.24
C SER A 236 -30.90 12.38 0.51
N THR A 237 -31.64 13.48 0.27
CA THR A 237 -32.84 13.84 1.02
C THR A 237 -34.09 14.13 0.18
N MET A 238 -34.02 14.24 -1.16
CA MET A 238 -35.17 14.81 -1.92
C MET A 238 -35.56 14.13 -3.24
N ALA A 239 -34.74 13.29 -3.88
CA ALA A 239 -35.11 12.65 -5.15
C ALA A 239 -35.99 11.41 -4.92
N ALA A 240 -37.16 11.36 -5.57
CA ALA A 240 -37.95 10.12 -5.60
C ALA A 240 -37.34 9.09 -6.55
N THR A 241 -37.55 7.79 -6.31
CA THR A 241 -37.11 6.72 -7.21
C THR A 241 -37.73 6.87 -8.59
N LEU A 242 -39.05 7.04 -8.59
CA LEU A 242 -39.84 7.39 -9.75
C LEU A 242 -40.45 8.77 -9.52
N GLU A 243 -40.04 9.73 -10.33
CA GLU A 243 -40.59 11.08 -10.31
C GLU A 243 -41.38 11.36 -11.59
N MET A 244 -42.60 11.83 -11.40
CA MET A 244 -43.52 12.19 -12.47
C MET A 244 -43.95 13.65 -12.36
N SER A 245 -43.97 14.34 -13.50
CA SER A 245 -44.46 15.71 -13.61
C SER A 245 -45.47 15.82 -14.75
N GLY A 246 -46.76 15.62 -14.43
CA GLY A 246 -47.81 15.43 -15.43
C GLY A 246 -47.79 14.04 -16.09
N GLY A 247 -48.68 13.81 -17.06
CA GLY A 247 -48.78 12.52 -17.76
C GLY A 247 -49.50 11.42 -16.95
N SER A 248 -49.34 10.17 -17.38
CA SER A 248 -49.96 9.00 -16.74
C SER A 248 -49.01 7.82 -16.64
N THR A 249 -48.95 7.18 -15.47
CA THR A 249 -48.17 5.96 -15.26
C THR A 249 -49.03 4.83 -14.73
N THR A 250 -48.78 3.63 -15.25
CA THR A 250 -49.37 2.39 -14.74
C THR A 250 -48.25 1.46 -14.29
N MET A 251 -48.38 0.90 -13.09
CA MET A 251 -47.43 -0.04 -12.50
C MET A 251 -48.17 -1.32 -12.14
N VAL A 252 -47.71 -2.44 -12.68
CA VAL A 252 -48.27 -3.77 -12.40
C VAL A 252 -47.14 -4.70 -11.98
N ASN A 253 -47.30 -5.38 -10.84
CA ASN A 253 -46.32 -6.34 -10.34
C ASN A 253 -44.90 -5.73 -10.25
N CYS A 254 -44.77 -4.53 -9.69
CA CYS A 254 -43.47 -3.87 -9.52
C CYS A 254 -43.03 -3.88 -8.05
N THR A 255 -41.73 -3.79 -7.79
CA THR A 255 -41.16 -3.65 -6.44
C THR A 255 -40.22 -2.46 -6.36
N LEU A 256 -40.47 -1.54 -5.44
CA LEU A 256 -39.65 -0.35 -5.18
C LEU A 256 -39.15 -0.38 -3.73
N ARG A 257 -37.87 -0.66 -3.50
CA ARG A 257 -37.31 -0.85 -2.14
C ARG A 257 -36.79 0.43 -1.45
N GLN A 258 -36.61 1.54 -2.18
CA GLN A 258 -36.02 2.77 -1.62
C GLN A 258 -36.98 3.58 -0.75
N ALA A 259 -36.43 4.38 0.18
CA ALA A 259 -37.19 5.21 1.11
C ALA A 259 -38.04 6.31 0.42
N THR A 260 -37.63 6.80 -0.75
CA THR A 260 -38.29 7.87 -1.50
C THR A 260 -39.07 7.31 -2.71
N GLY A 261 -39.90 6.28 -2.50
CA GLY A 261 -40.64 5.52 -3.54
C GLY A 261 -41.15 6.30 -4.77
N VAL A 262 -42.34 6.91 -4.71
CA VAL A 262 -42.99 7.52 -5.89
C VAL A 262 -43.44 8.95 -5.62
N LEU A 263 -43.04 9.89 -6.49
CA LEU A 263 -43.50 11.28 -6.45
C LEU A 263 -44.27 11.63 -7.72
N VAL A 264 -45.54 12.01 -7.56
CA VAL A 264 -46.40 12.52 -8.63
C VAL A 264 -46.68 14.00 -8.41
N SER A 265 -46.24 14.82 -9.34
CA SER A 265 -46.41 16.28 -9.33
C SER A 265 -47.23 16.77 -10.53
N GLY A 266 -47.72 18.01 -10.44
CA GLY A 266 -48.58 18.60 -11.46
C GLY A 266 -49.95 17.90 -11.58
N ASN A 267 -50.46 17.75 -12.81
CA ASN A 267 -51.73 17.07 -13.11
C ASN A 267 -51.53 15.56 -13.41
N GLY A 268 -50.44 14.95 -12.94
CA GLY A 268 -50.12 13.55 -13.23
C GLY A 268 -51.08 12.56 -12.55
N THR A 269 -51.23 11.38 -13.15
CA THR A 269 -51.97 10.25 -12.58
C THR A 269 -51.09 9.01 -12.50
N CYS A 270 -51.17 8.27 -11.39
CA CYS A 270 -50.48 6.99 -11.23
C CYS A 270 -51.44 5.91 -10.75
N SER A 271 -51.44 4.75 -11.41
CA SER A 271 -52.22 3.58 -11.05
C SER A 271 -51.31 2.40 -10.75
N LEU A 272 -51.50 1.77 -9.59
CA LEU A 272 -50.70 0.65 -9.11
C LEU A 272 -51.59 -0.58 -8.90
N THR A 273 -51.11 -1.75 -9.34
CA THR A 273 -51.72 -3.06 -9.11
C THR A 273 -50.63 -4.07 -8.75
N ASN A 274 -50.85 -4.92 -7.74
CA ASN A 274 -49.86 -5.92 -7.29
C ASN A 274 -48.47 -5.33 -7.02
N THR A 275 -48.37 -4.08 -6.55
CA THR A 275 -47.08 -3.37 -6.51
C THR A 275 -46.65 -3.10 -5.07
N ILE A 276 -45.37 -3.35 -4.80
CA ILE A 276 -44.72 -3.01 -3.53
C ILE A 276 -44.03 -1.65 -3.66
N VAL A 277 -44.34 -0.74 -2.73
CA VAL A 277 -43.62 0.51 -2.55
C VAL A 277 -43.18 0.63 -1.09
N ALA A 278 -41.94 0.22 -0.80
CA ALA A 278 -41.38 0.29 0.55
C ALA A 278 -41.21 1.74 1.02
N GLY A 279 -40.94 2.65 0.09
CA GLY A 279 -40.83 4.08 0.36
C GLY A 279 -42.14 4.84 0.48
N SER A 280 -42.03 6.16 0.56
CA SER A 280 -43.20 7.04 0.55
C SER A 280 -43.78 7.21 -0.86
N MET A 281 -45.12 7.29 -0.93
CA MET A 281 -45.84 7.73 -2.13
C MET A 281 -46.47 9.09 -1.87
N SER A 282 -46.25 10.04 -2.78
CA SER A 282 -46.75 11.41 -2.66
C SER A 282 -47.33 11.88 -3.99
N GLY A 283 -48.53 12.46 -3.96
CA GLY A 283 -49.12 13.08 -5.16
C GLY A 283 -50.63 13.27 -5.11
N PRO A 284 -51.19 14.08 -6.03
CA PRO A 284 -52.61 14.45 -6.03
C PRO A 284 -53.55 13.33 -6.51
N THR A 285 -53.06 12.38 -7.32
CA THR A 285 -53.87 11.35 -7.96
C THR A 285 -53.12 10.02 -8.06
N VAL A 286 -53.20 9.21 -7.00
CA VAL A 286 -52.63 7.86 -6.96
C VAL A 286 -53.75 6.87 -6.62
N SER A 287 -53.98 5.89 -7.49
CA SER A 287 -54.88 4.75 -7.22
C SER A 287 -54.07 3.47 -7.03
N ALA A 288 -54.35 2.72 -5.97
CA ALA A 288 -53.63 1.48 -5.65
C ALA A 288 -54.63 0.37 -5.33
N THR A 289 -54.43 -0.81 -5.90
CA THR A 289 -55.21 -2.02 -5.64
C THR A 289 -54.26 -3.19 -5.45
N TYR A 290 -54.45 -4.04 -4.44
CA TYR A 290 -53.53 -5.14 -4.12
C TYR A 290 -52.07 -4.70 -4.02
N CYS A 291 -51.79 -3.55 -3.39
CA CYS A 291 -50.44 -3.01 -3.24
C CYS A 291 -49.98 -3.06 -1.78
N CYS A 292 -48.67 -3.17 -1.53
CA CYS A 292 -48.09 -3.08 -0.20
C CYS A 292 -47.25 -1.80 -0.07
N ALA A 293 -47.50 -1.00 0.96
CA ALA A 293 -46.67 0.17 1.26
C ALA A 293 -46.62 0.49 2.77
N ALA A 294 -45.56 1.21 3.17
CA ALA A 294 -45.37 1.63 4.57
C ALA A 294 -46.46 2.59 5.08
N SER A 295 -47.17 3.28 4.18
CA SER A 295 -48.28 4.19 4.49
C SER A 295 -49.64 3.57 4.15
N LEU A 296 -50.70 4.02 4.82
CA LEU A 296 -52.05 3.48 4.61
C LEU A 296 -52.55 3.77 3.19
N LEU A 297 -52.68 2.73 2.34
CA LEU A 297 -53.27 2.85 1.00
C LEU A 297 -54.76 2.55 1.04
N SER A 298 -55.60 3.50 0.63
CA SER A 298 -57.02 3.23 0.39
C SER A 298 -57.20 2.46 -0.91
N GLY A 299 -57.95 1.36 -0.89
CA GLY A 299 -58.20 0.53 -2.07
C GLY A 299 -58.48 -0.91 -1.66
N GLU A 300 -58.92 -1.72 -2.62
CA GLU A 300 -59.15 -3.15 -2.41
C GLU A 300 -57.80 -3.90 -2.31
N GLY A 301 -57.71 -4.87 -1.41
CA GLY A 301 -56.55 -5.76 -1.30
C GLY A 301 -55.24 -5.12 -0.82
N ASN A 302 -55.21 -3.82 -0.52
CA ASN A 302 -53.98 -3.15 -0.13
C ASN A 302 -53.52 -3.53 1.28
N ILE A 303 -52.21 -3.65 1.44
CA ILE A 303 -51.51 -3.97 2.68
C ILE A 303 -50.75 -2.73 3.16
N SER A 304 -50.85 -2.45 4.47
CA SER A 304 -50.09 -1.36 5.10
C SER A 304 -49.10 -1.93 6.09
N GLY A 305 -47.81 -1.71 5.85
CA GLY A 305 -46.72 -2.22 6.68
C GLY A 305 -45.46 -2.48 5.88
N ASP A 306 -44.49 -3.10 6.54
CA ASP A 306 -43.26 -3.57 5.90
C ASP A 306 -43.57 -4.76 4.98
N ALA A 307 -43.13 -4.68 3.73
CA ALA A 307 -43.32 -5.75 2.76
C ALA A 307 -42.47 -6.99 3.08
N GLY A 308 -41.50 -6.92 3.99
CA GLY A 308 -40.63 -8.04 4.33
C GLY A 308 -39.74 -8.41 3.15
N LEU A 309 -39.00 -7.43 2.63
CA LEU A 309 -38.07 -7.60 1.52
C LEU A 309 -36.66 -7.91 2.03
N LEU A 310 -35.95 -8.76 1.29
CA LEU A 310 -34.51 -8.98 1.41
C LEU A 310 -33.73 -7.75 0.86
N PRO A 311 -32.42 -7.64 1.15
CA PRO A 311 -31.59 -6.52 0.68
C PRO A 311 -31.49 -6.40 -0.84
N ASN A 312 -31.78 -7.44 -1.61
CA ASN A 312 -31.86 -7.42 -3.08
C ASN A 312 -33.28 -7.09 -3.61
N GLY A 313 -34.23 -6.77 -2.73
CA GLY A 313 -35.61 -6.45 -3.12
C GLY A 313 -36.54 -7.64 -3.30
N TYR A 314 -36.10 -8.86 -2.98
CA TYR A 314 -36.92 -10.06 -3.11
C TYR A 314 -37.78 -10.31 -1.87
N LEU A 315 -38.85 -11.08 -2.00
CA LEU A 315 -39.72 -11.43 -0.87
C LEU A 315 -38.98 -12.37 0.08
N ALA A 316 -38.91 -12.00 1.36
CA ALA A 316 -38.40 -12.91 2.39
C ALA A 316 -39.46 -13.94 2.79
N ALA A 317 -39.02 -15.09 3.30
CA ALA A 317 -39.88 -16.09 3.89
C ALA A 317 -40.81 -15.47 4.96
N GLY A 318 -42.13 -15.67 4.80
CA GLY A 318 -43.14 -15.11 5.72
C GLY A 318 -43.53 -13.65 5.45
N SER A 319 -43.13 -13.08 4.31
CA SER A 319 -43.68 -11.81 3.83
C SER A 319 -45.21 -11.87 3.73
N GLN A 320 -45.87 -10.77 4.12
CA GLN A 320 -47.31 -10.60 3.97
C GLN A 320 -47.76 -10.37 2.52
N CYS A 321 -46.82 -10.17 1.60
CA CYS A 321 -47.11 -9.98 0.18
C CYS A 321 -47.28 -11.30 -0.58
N ILE A 322 -46.92 -12.43 0.06
CA ILE A 322 -47.05 -13.78 -0.49
C ILE A 322 -48.55 -14.18 -0.52
N ASP A 323 -48.98 -14.73 -1.66
CA ASP A 323 -50.34 -15.13 -2.02
C ASP A 323 -51.40 -14.00 -1.86
N ALA A 324 -50.97 -12.73 -1.83
CA ALA A 324 -51.82 -11.61 -1.43
C ALA A 324 -52.33 -10.74 -2.58
N GLY A 325 -51.89 -10.99 -3.81
CA GLY A 325 -52.19 -10.23 -5.02
C GLY A 325 -53.47 -10.67 -5.75
N THR A 326 -53.66 -10.12 -6.95
CA THR A 326 -54.78 -10.43 -7.85
C THR A 326 -54.31 -10.85 -9.23
N ALA A 327 -55.07 -11.71 -9.91
CA ALA A 327 -54.81 -12.09 -11.31
C ALA A 327 -55.15 -10.99 -12.32
N SER A 328 -55.87 -9.94 -11.90
CA SER A 328 -56.21 -8.84 -12.80
C SER A 328 -54.95 -8.12 -13.28
N SER A 329 -54.73 -8.14 -14.59
CA SER A 329 -53.61 -7.48 -15.28
C SER A 329 -52.21 -8.03 -14.95
N ALA A 330 -52.10 -9.05 -14.09
CA ALA A 330 -50.82 -9.66 -13.75
C ALA A 330 -50.23 -10.37 -14.98
N PRO A 331 -48.91 -10.25 -15.23
CA PRO A 331 -48.24 -11.04 -16.26
C PRO A 331 -48.29 -12.54 -15.91
N SER A 332 -48.20 -13.41 -16.92
CA SER A 332 -48.24 -14.87 -16.73
C SER A 332 -47.00 -15.45 -16.06
N ARG A 333 -45.89 -14.69 -16.06
CA ARG A 333 -44.62 -15.02 -15.43
C ARG A 333 -44.08 -13.83 -14.65
N ASP A 334 -43.29 -14.11 -13.62
CA ASP A 334 -42.60 -13.11 -12.81
C ASP A 334 -41.25 -12.69 -13.42
N LEU A 335 -40.50 -11.81 -12.74
CA LEU A 335 -39.25 -11.23 -13.26
C LEU A 335 -38.16 -12.28 -13.53
N HIS A 336 -38.25 -13.42 -12.83
CA HIS A 336 -37.36 -14.57 -12.97
C HIS A 336 -37.92 -15.62 -13.95
N GLY A 337 -39.09 -15.37 -14.54
CA GLY A 337 -39.73 -16.29 -15.47
C GLY A 337 -40.51 -17.41 -14.80
N LEU A 338 -40.70 -17.38 -13.47
CA LEU A 338 -41.55 -18.34 -12.76
C LEU A 338 -43.02 -18.08 -13.09
N ALA A 339 -43.80 -19.15 -13.30
CA ALA A 339 -45.21 -19.02 -13.66
C ALA A 339 -46.03 -18.41 -12.52
N ARG A 340 -46.98 -17.52 -12.83
CA ARG A 340 -47.90 -16.91 -11.87
C ARG A 340 -49.28 -17.57 -11.93
N PRO A 341 -49.88 -17.98 -10.81
CA PRO A 341 -49.32 -18.00 -9.45
C PRO A 341 -48.31 -19.15 -9.25
N ALA A 342 -47.24 -18.90 -8.48
CA ALA A 342 -46.39 -19.93 -7.92
C ALA A 342 -46.78 -20.14 -6.45
N GLY A 343 -47.65 -21.12 -6.20
CA GLY A 343 -48.21 -21.33 -4.87
C GLY A 343 -49.73 -21.29 -4.87
N SER A 344 -50.33 -20.66 -3.85
CA SER A 344 -51.78 -20.66 -3.64
C SER A 344 -52.48 -19.43 -4.23
N GLY A 345 -51.73 -18.39 -4.57
CA GLY A 345 -52.18 -17.12 -5.10
C GLY A 345 -51.03 -16.38 -5.78
N ILE A 346 -51.34 -15.22 -6.35
CA ILE A 346 -50.32 -14.34 -6.95
C ILE A 346 -49.73 -13.49 -5.84
N ASP A 347 -48.44 -13.24 -5.90
CA ASP A 347 -47.74 -12.37 -4.97
C ASP A 347 -47.83 -10.90 -5.39
N ILE A 348 -47.87 -10.02 -4.40
CA ILE A 348 -47.67 -8.59 -4.62
C ILE A 348 -46.16 -8.37 -4.84
N GLY A 349 -45.78 -7.72 -5.94
CA GLY A 349 -44.40 -7.45 -6.31
C GLY A 349 -44.00 -8.07 -7.65
N CYS A 350 -42.74 -7.85 -8.04
CA CYS A 350 -42.16 -8.35 -9.31
C CYS A 350 -41.75 -9.83 -9.28
N LEU A 351 -41.82 -10.50 -8.14
CA LEU A 351 -41.50 -11.92 -8.01
C LEU A 351 -42.64 -12.71 -7.39
N GLU A 352 -42.66 -14.01 -7.66
CA GLU A 352 -43.36 -14.99 -6.83
C GLU A 352 -42.36 -15.68 -5.90
N TYR A 353 -42.79 -15.93 -4.67
CA TYR A 353 -42.03 -16.66 -3.67
C TYR A 353 -42.49 -18.11 -3.64
N LEU A 354 -41.56 -19.01 -3.93
CA LEU A 354 -41.75 -20.44 -3.77
C LEU A 354 -40.51 -21.00 -3.06
N ASP A 355 -40.75 -21.80 -2.02
CA ASP A 355 -39.75 -22.58 -1.28
C ASP A 355 -40.33 -23.99 -1.17
N ALA A 356 -40.03 -24.83 -2.16
CA ALA A 356 -40.69 -26.12 -2.35
C ALA A 356 -40.18 -27.18 -1.36
N ASP A 357 -38.94 -27.08 -0.91
CA ASP A 357 -38.34 -28.03 0.04
C ASP A 357 -38.39 -27.56 1.50
N GLY A 358 -38.73 -26.29 1.72
CA GLY A 358 -39.00 -25.69 3.03
C GLY A 358 -37.73 -25.41 3.83
N ASP A 359 -36.61 -25.20 3.15
CA ASP A 359 -35.31 -24.98 3.78
C ASP A 359 -35.02 -23.51 4.11
N GLY A 360 -35.86 -22.59 3.61
CA GLY A 360 -35.80 -21.15 3.84
C GLY A 360 -35.13 -20.36 2.71
N ILE A 361 -34.64 -21.02 1.66
CA ILE A 361 -34.14 -20.41 0.42
C ILE A 361 -35.23 -20.56 -0.65
N ALA A 362 -35.41 -19.54 -1.50
CA ALA A 362 -36.42 -19.60 -2.55
C ALA A 362 -35.93 -20.42 -3.75
N ASP A 363 -36.81 -21.23 -4.36
CA ASP A 363 -36.54 -22.02 -5.56
C ASP A 363 -36.01 -21.14 -6.72
N SER A 364 -36.52 -19.90 -6.83
CA SER A 364 -36.07 -18.94 -7.84
C SER A 364 -34.62 -18.52 -7.62
N TYR A 365 -34.14 -18.47 -6.39
CA TYR A 365 -32.74 -18.24 -6.09
C TYR A 365 -31.88 -19.47 -6.39
N GLU A 366 -32.29 -20.63 -5.88
CA GLU A 366 -31.56 -21.89 -6.06
C GLU A 366 -31.40 -22.28 -7.54
N LEU A 367 -32.51 -22.39 -8.27
CA LEU A 367 -32.51 -22.98 -9.61
C LEU A 367 -32.14 -21.99 -10.70
N LEU A 368 -32.59 -20.73 -10.60
CA LEU A 368 -32.34 -19.75 -11.65
C LEU A 368 -31.01 -19.01 -11.44
N LEU A 369 -30.71 -18.59 -10.21
CA LEU A 369 -29.51 -17.82 -9.92
C LEU A 369 -28.31 -18.76 -9.73
N CYS A 370 -28.43 -19.74 -8.83
CA CYS A 370 -27.32 -20.62 -8.48
C CYS A 370 -27.25 -21.93 -9.30
N GLY A 371 -28.30 -22.25 -10.07
CA GLY A 371 -28.35 -23.43 -10.95
C GLY A 371 -28.49 -24.79 -10.24
N LYS A 372 -28.75 -24.81 -8.93
CA LYS A 372 -28.90 -26.02 -8.12
C LYS A 372 -29.70 -25.76 -6.83
N ASN A 373 -30.33 -26.80 -6.30
CA ASN A 373 -30.85 -26.78 -4.93
C ASN A 373 -29.66 -26.64 -3.97
N LEU A 374 -29.69 -25.61 -3.14
CA LEU A 374 -28.67 -25.31 -2.15
C LEU A 374 -29.01 -26.00 -0.84
N LEU A 375 -28.01 -26.12 0.03
CA LEU A 375 -28.23 -26.50 1.42
C LEU A 375 -27.97 -25.28 2.30
N PRO A 376 -28.86 -24.90 3.25
CA PRO A 376 -28.78 -23.61 3.93
C PRO A 376 -27.50 -23.32 4.72
N ASN A 377 -26.86 -24.39 5.23
CA ASN A 377 -25.68 -24.30 6.09
C ASN A 377 -24.37 -24.65 5.37
N ASP A 378 -24.44 -25.01 4.08
CA ASP A 378 -23.25 -25.20 3.27
C ASP A 378 -22.74 -23.82 2.81
N ASP A 379 -21.47 -23.78 2.42
CA ASP A 379 -20.74 -22.60 1.93
C ASP A 379 -20.15 -23.06 0.58
N ASP A 380 -20.89 -22.76 -0.49
CA ASP A 380 -20.69 -23.40 -1.80
C ASP A 380 -19.53 -22.80 -2.60
N ASP A 381 -19.17 -21.53 -2.35
CA ASP A 381 -18.05 -20.84 -2.98
C ASP A 381 -16.82 -20.70 -2.05
N ASN A 382 -16.97 -21.03 -0.75
CA ASN A 382 -15.93 -21.02 0.28
C ASN A 382 -15.45 -19.61 0.64
N ASP A 383 -16.35 -18.63 0.63
CA ASP A 383 -16.10 -17.24 1.04
C ASP A 383 -16.21 -17.02 2.56
N GLY A 384 -16.82 -17.97 3.29
CA GLY A 384 -17.06 -17.92 4.73
C GLY A 384 -18.48 -17.54 5.16
N LEU A 385 -19.40 -17.31 4.21
CA LEU A 385 -20.83 -17.18 4.41
C LEU A 385 -21.53 -18.50 4.06
N SER A 386 -22.61 -18.83 4.77
CA SER A 386 -23.45 -19.95 4.35
C SER A 386 -24.43 -19.52 3.27
N ASN A 387 -24.88 -20.46 2.43
CA ASN A 387 -25.86 -20.23 1.37
C ASN A 387 -27.10 -19.47 1.85
N LEU A 388 -27.59 -19.76 3.08
CA LEU A 388 -28.70 -19.03 3.68
C LEU A 388 -28.32 -17.60 4.08
N GLN A 389 -27.12 -17.38 4.60
CA GLN A 389 -26.64 -16.03 4.92
C GLN A 389 -26.59 -15.19 3.64
N GLU A 390 -26.03 -15.73 2.57
CA GLU A 390 -25.94 -15.07 1.27
C GLU A 390 -27.31 -14.78 0.68
N TYR A 391 -28.23 -15.76 0.69
CA TYR A 391 -29.61 -15.54 0.29
C TYR A 391 -30.26 -14.39 1.10
N LEU A 392 -30.07 -14.39 2.42
CA LEU A 392 -30.64 -13.36 3.31
C LEU A 392 -29.98 -11.98 3.16
N THR A 393 -28.70 -11.91 2.76
CA THR A 393 -27.99 -10.68 2.41
C THR A 393 -28.14 -10.31 0.92
N GLY A 394 -28.79 -11.19 0.14
CA GLY A 394 -29.07 -11.08 -1.28
C GLY A 394 -27.87 -11.31 -2.21
N LEU A 395 -26.77 -11.86 -1.70
CA LEU A 395 -25.54 -12.19 -2.44
C LEU A 395 -25.77 -13.46 -3.28
N ASP A 396 -24.79 -13.90 -4.06
CA ASP A 396 -24.88 -15.13 -4.86
C ASP A 396 -24.01 -16.24 -4.24
N ALA A 397 -24.68 -17.29 -3.75
CA ALA A 397 -24.12 -18.46 -3.09
C ALA A 397 -23.13 -19.30 -3.90
N THR A 398 -22.80 -18.87 -5.11
CA THR A 398 -21.86 -19.53 -6.00
C THR A 398 -20.74 -18.61 -6.47
N THR A 399 -20.71 -17.37 -5.99
CA THR A 399 -19.79 -16.32 -6.43
C THR A 399 -19.03 -15.72 -5.25
N LEU A 400 -17.74 -16.07 -5.18
CA LEU A 400 -16.82 -15.64 -4.12
C LEU A 400 -16.73 -14.11 -3.92
N ASP A 401 -16.93 -13.35 -4.99
CA ASP A 401 -16.69 -11.90 -5.09
C ASP A 401 -17.75 -11.30 -6.02
N THR A 402 -18.80 -10.72 -5.41
CA THR A 402 -20.04 -10.31 -6.07
C THR A 402 -19.84 -9.09 -6.97
N ASP A 403 -18.99 -8.14 -6.59
CA ASP A 403 -18.71 -6.95 -7.41
C ASP A 403 -17.48 -7.06 -8.31
N GLY A 404 -16.64 -8.07 -8.08
CA GLY A 404 -15.48 -8.40 -8.89
C GLY A 404 -14.26 -7.52 -8.61
N ASP A 405 -14.20 -6.87 -7.44
CA ASP A 405 -13.09 -5.98 -7.07
C ASP A 405 -11.86 -6.71 -6.53
N GLY A 406 -12.00 -8.02 -6.26
CA GLY A 406 -10.95 -8.93 -5.81
C GLY A 406 -10.95 -9.19 -4.31
N MET A 407 -11.89 -8.63 -3.55
CA MET A 407 -12.18 -9.00 -2.16
C MET A 407 -13.35 -10.00 -2.13
N ALA A 408 -13.32 -10.93 -1.18
CA ALA A 408 -14.38 -11.93 -1.07
C ALA A 408 -15.55 -11.43 -0.22
N ASP A 409 -16.78 -11.75 -0.62
CA ASP A 409 -18.02 -11.31 0.03
C ASP A 409 -18.00 -11.55 1.55
N GLY A 410 -17.62 -12.76 1.98
CA GLY A 410 -17.53 -13.11 3.39
C GLY A 410 -16.49 -12.32 4.19
N TRP A 411 -15.38 -11.92 3.56
CA TRP A 411 -14.40 -11.03 4.19
C TRP A 411 -14.95 -9.60 4.30
N GLU A 412 -15.59 -9.10 3.26
CA GLU A 412 -16.21 -7.78 3.25
C GLU A 412 -17.30 -7.66 4.30
N VAL A 413 -18.21 -8.63 4.38
CA VAL A 413 -19.26 -8.70 5.40
C VAL A 413 -18.64 -8.73 6.81
N THR A 414 -17.57 -9.48 7.01
CA THR A 414 -16.88 -9.58 8.31
C THR A 414 -16.23 -8.24 8.72
N ASN A 415 -15.70 -7.48 7.76
CA ASN A 415 -15.02 -6.20 7.99
C ASN A 415 -15.93 -4.96 7.79
N GLY A 416 -17.22 -5.19 7.52
CA GLY A 416 -18.24 -4.15 7.38
C GLY A 416 -18.14 -3.35 6.08
N PHE A 417 -17.63 -3.95 5.02
CA PHE A 417 -17.73 -3.46 3.64
C PHE A 417 -19.03 -3.99 2.99
N ASP A 418 -19.39 -3.42 1.84
CA ASP A 418 -20.59 -3.79 1.09
C ASP A 418 -20.16 -4.59 -0.14
N PRO A 419 -20.41 -5.93 -0.21
CA PRO A 419 -19.95 -6.80 -1.31
C PRO A 419 -20.46 -6.49 -2.71
N ARG A 420 -21.21 -5.39 -2.86
CA ARG A 420 -21.75 -4.90 -4.13
C ARG A 420 -21.10 -3.61 -4.59
N SER A 421 -20.07 -3.15 -3.89
CA SER A 421 -19.47 -1.85 -4.06
C SER A 421 -17.96 -1.96 -4.18
N ASP A 422 -17.44 -1.87 -5.41
CA ASP A 422 -16.00 -1.83 -5.73
C ASP A 422 -15.30 -0.76 -4.90
N ASP A 423 -14.75 -1.20 -3.76
CA ASP A 423 -14.12 -0.37 -2.75
C ASP A 423 -12.74 -0.90 -2.34
N ALA A 424 -12.27 -1.96 -3.01
CA ALA A 424 -10.91 -2.51 -2.96
C ALA A 424 -9.78 -1.47 -2.93
N TRP A 425 -9.91 -0.39 -3.70
CA TRP A 425 -8.89 0.67 -3.81
C TRP A 425 -9.09 1.85 -2.86
N LEU A 426 -10.12 1.82 -2.03
CA LEU A 426 -10.29 2.78 -0.95
C LEU A 426 -9.37 2.43 0.22
N ASP A 427 -9.13 3.43 1.05
CA ASP A 427 -8.33 3.37 2.27
C ASP A 427 -9.28 3.72 3.43
N ALA A 428 -9.76 2.68 4.09
CA ALA A 428 -10.90 2.79 5.01
C ALA A 428 -10.53 3.36 6.38
N ASP A 429 -9.28 3.23 6.82
CA ASP A 429 -8.80 3.73 8.11
C ASP A 429 -7.80 4.90 7.99
N GLY A 430 -7.26 5.16 6.79
CA GLY A 430 -6.46 6.32 6.46
C GLY A 430 -4.96 6.14 6.67
N ASP A 431 -4.45 4.92 6.71
CA ASP A 431 -3.01 4.63 6.90
C ASP A 431 -2.21 4.61 5.57
N GLN A 432 -2.89 4.77 4.43
CA GLN A 432 -2.37 4.69 3.04
C GLN A 432 -2.17 3.27 2.50
N LEU A 433 -2.69 2.25 3.17
CA LEU A 433 -2.88 0.91 2.65
C LEU A 433 -4.33 0.80 2.13
N ALA A 434 -4.51 0.19 0.95
CA ALA A 434 -5.84 0.01 0.39
C ALA A 434 -6.49 -1.27 0.94
N ASN A 435 -7.82 -1.30 1.04
CA ASN A 435 -8.59 -2.45 1.55
C ASN A 435 -8.14 -3.79 0.93
N ILE A 436 -7.89 -3.80 -0.38
CA ILE A 436 -7.43 -5.00 -1.11
C ILE A 436 -6.04 -5.49 -0.68
N GLU A 437 -5.15 -4.58 -0.31
CA GLU A 437 -3.81 -4.92 0.14
C GLU A 437 -3.85 -5.49 1.56
N GLU A 438 -4.71 -4.92 2.40
CA GLU A 438 -4.98 -5.43 3.75
C GLU A 438 -5.63 -6.82 3.71
N PHE A 439 -6.62 -7.02 2.84
CA PHE A 439 -7.22 -8.33 2.56
C PHE A 439 -6.15 -9.37 2.21
N ARG A 440 -5.25 -9.05 1.28
CA ARG A 440 -4.18 -9.96 0.84
C ARG A 440 -3.15 -10.26 1.92
N ARG A 441 -2.93 -9.32 2.84
CA ARG A 441 -1.96 -9.44 3.94
C ARG A 441 -2.56 -9.99 5.23
N GLY A 442 -3.89 -10.05 5.33
CA GLY A 442 -4.59 -10.45 6.56
C GLY A 442 -4.55 -9.39 7.65
N LEU A 443 -4.47 -8.11 7.26
CA LEU A 443 -4.47 -6.95 8.16
C LEU A 443 -5.90 -6.52 8.47
N ASN A 444 -6.04 -5.58 9.41
CA ASN A 444 -7.33 -5.06 9.82
C ASN A 444 -7.65 -3.72 9.12
N PRO A 445 -8.55 -3.70 8.12
CA PRO A 445 -8.90 -2.53 7.29
C PRO A 445 -9.64 -1.40 8.01
N ARG A 446 -9.69 -1.47 9.33
CA ARG A 446 -10.36 -0.50 10.20
C ARG A 446 -9.41 -0.06 11.33
N SER A 447 -8.13 -0.43 11.26
CA SER A 447 -7.14 -0.18 12.30
C SER A 447 -5.81 0.15 11.64
N THR A 448 -5.43 1.43 11.72
CA THR A 448 -4.16 1.94 11.17
C THR A 448 -2.91 1.37 11.84
N ASP A 449 -3.03 0.36 12.70
CA ASP A 449 -2.01 -0.29 13.52
C ASP A 449 -2.66 -1.61 13.97
N THR A 450 -2.44 -2.68 13.19
CA THR A 450 -3.15 -3.96 13.33
C THR A 450 -2.72 -4.71 14.59
N ASP A 451 -1.44 -4.65 14.97
CA ASP A 451 -0.91 -5.39 16.12
C ASP A 451 -0.77 -4.55 17.41
N GLY A 452 -0.88 -3.23 17.30
CA GLY A 452 -1.01 -2.28 18.40
C GLY A 452 0.32 -1.86 19.02
N ASP A 453 1.43 -1.93 18.28
CA ASP A 453 2.77 -1.60 18.77
C ASP A 453 3.17 -0.12 18.64
N GLY A 454 2.31 0.66 17.98
CA GLY A 454 2.43 2.08 17.76
C GLY A 454 3.10 2.51 16.45
N MET A 455 3.37 1.60 15.52
CA MET A 455 3.64 1.90 14.10
C MET A 455 2.41 1.58 13.24
N ASP A 456 2.22 2.31 12.14
CA ASP A 456 1.13 2.02 11.21
C ASP A 456 1.51 0.93 10.19
N ASP A 457 0.52 0.14 9.77
CA ASP A 457 0.74 -1.04 8.91
C ASP A 457 1.46 -0.67 7.61
N CYS A 458 1.05 0.44 6.99
CA CYS A 458 1.71 0.97 5.80
C CYS A 458 3.21 1.26 6.03
N ARG A 459 3.57 1.86 7.17
CA ARG A 459 4.95 2.18 7.52
C ARG A 459 5.76 0.92 7.82
N GLU A 460 5.18 -0.06 8.49
CA GLU A 460 5.83 -1.35 8.75
C GLU A 460 6.13 -2.08 7.43
N VAL A 461 5.15 -2.15 6.53
CA VAL A 461 5.34 -2.73 5.19
C VAL A 461 6.47 -2.02 4.42
N LEU A 462 6.56 -0.69 4.51
CA LEU A 462 7.60 0.08 3.86
C LEU A 462 9.00 -0.16 4.46
N LEU A 463 9.07 -0.41 5.77
CA LEU A 463 10.32 -0.65 6.50
C LEU A 463 10.74 -2.13 6.52
N GLY A 464 9.85 -3.04 6.10
CA GLY A 464 10.10 -4.47 6.17
C GLY A 464 9.86 -5.08 7.55
N LEU A 465 9.16 -4.37 8.42
CA LEU A 465 8.58 -4.88 9.67
C LEU A 465 7.28 -5.66 9.36
N ASN A 466 6.79 -6.39 10.35
CA ASN A 466 5.65 -7.30 10.25
C ASN A 466 4.45 -6.74 11.03
N PRO A 467 3.41 -6.22 10.33
CA PRO A 467 2.22 -5.60 10.97
C PRO A 467 1.31 -6.52 11.77
N LEU A 468 1.75 -7.75 12.02
CA LEU A 468 1.07 -8.79 12.79
C LEU A 468 1.89 -9.24 14.01
N ASP A 469 3.05 -8.64 14.26
CA ASP A 469 3.98 -9.00 15.33
C ASP A 469 4.47 -7.77 16.10
N ALA A 470 3.70 -7.40 17.11
CA ALA A 470 3.93 -6.25 17.99
C ALA A 470 5.25 -6.25 18.80
N THR A 471 6.15 -7.20 18.53
CA THR A 471 7.46 -7.30 19.18
C THR A 471 8.63 -6.94 18.29
N ASP A 472 8.43 -6.87 16.98
CA ASP A 472 9.53 -6.65 16.04
C ASP A 472 10.03 -5.20 16.03
N LEU A 473 9.18 -4.21 16.32
CA LEU A 473 9.60 -2.82 16.48
C LEU A 473 10.49 -2.59 17.71
N ASP A 474 10.33 -3.40 18.75
CA ASP A 474 11.19 -3.36 19.94
C ASP A 474 12.39 -4.33 19.83
N ALA A 475 12.51 -5.08 18.73
CA ALA A 475 13.67 -5.91 18.44
C ALA A 475 14.90 -5.06 18.04
N ASP A 476 16.06 -5.68 18.06
CA ASP A 476 17.35 -5.14 17.63
C ASP A 476 17.80 -6.02 16.44
N SER A 477 17.42 -5.58 15.23
CA SER A 477 17.48 -6.42 14.02
C SER A 477 18.90 -6.63 13.50
N ASP A 478 19.79 -5.66 13.68
CA ASP A 478 21.19 -5.74 13.26
C ASP A 478 22.18 -6.08 14.40
N GLY A 479 21.72 -6.03 15.64
CA GLY A 479 22.45 -6.48 16.83
C GLY A 479 23.44 -5.46 17.38
N ASP A 480 23.26 -4.18 17.07
CA ASP A 480 24.18 -3.11 17.45
C ASP A 480 23.90 -2.51 18.84
N GLY A 481 22.77 -2.91 19.45
CA GLY A 481 22.31 -2.48 20.77
C GLY A 481 21.26 -1.37 20.76
N VAL A 482 20.82 -0.91 19.60
CA VAL A 482 19.67 -0.01 19.41
C VAL A 482 18.47 -0.83 18.92
N SER A 483 17.27 -0.53 19.41
CA SER A 483 16.06 -1.20 18.92
C SER A 483 15.55 -0.51 17.66
N ASN A 484 14.90 -1.27 16.77
CA ASN A 484 14.30 -0.78 15.52
C ASN A 484 13.47 0.50 15.77
N ARG A 485 12.68 0.55 16.84
CA ARG A 485 11.91 1.74 17.28
C ARG A 485 12.78 2.97 17.43
N ASN A 486 13.89 2.86 18.15
CA ASN A 486 14.75 3.99 18.47
C ASN A 486 15.52 4.43 17.22
N GLU A 487 15.94 3.50 16.39
CA GLU A 487 16.57 3.80 15.10
C GLU A 487 15.62 4.57 14.18
N ILE A 488 14.42 4.04 13.95
CA ILE A 488 13.45 4.62 13.03
C ILE A 488 12.87 5.94 13.56
N LEU A 489 12.51 6.02 14.85
CA LEU A 489 11.74 7.15 15.40
C LEU A 489 12.61 8.21 16.11
N THR A 490 13.81 7.86 16.58
CA THR A 490 14.65 8.76 17.39
C THR A 490 15.91 9.19 16.65
N TYR A 491 16.67 8.25 16.09
CA TYR A 491 18.00 8.51 15.54
C TYR A 491 18.02 8.71 14.02
N GLY A 492 17.05 8.12 13.31
CA GLY A 492 16.97 8.15 11.85
C GLY A 492 17.98 7.22 11.17
N THR A 493 18.47 6.21 11.88
CA THR A 493 19.41 5.18 11.40
C THR A 493 18.66 4.04 10.69
N ASP A 494 19.39 3.21 9.96
CA ASP A 494 18.83 2.04 9.27
C ASP A 494 18.89 0.81 10.17
N HIS A 495 17.73 0.39 10.69
CA HIS A 495 17.58 -0.79 11.57
C HIS A 495 18.05 -2.15 11.05
N LEU A 496 18.50 -2.21 9.80
CA LEU A 496 19.12 -3.41 9.20
C LEU A 496 20.63 -3.26 9.02
N ASN A 497 21.22 -2.15 9.47
CA ASN A 497 22.60 -1.79 9.25
C ASN A 497 23.22 -1.17 10.51
N SER A 498 24.03 -1.98 11.20
CA SER A 498 24.66 -1.60 12.46
C SER A 498 25.57 -0.38 12.40
N ASP A 499 25.95 0.09 11.21
CA ASP A 499 26.82 1.24 10.97
C ASP A 499 26.23 2.06 9.80
N THR A 500 25.32 2.96 10.12
CA THR A 500 24.49 3.65 9.11
C THR A 500 25.32 4.56 8.20
N ASP A 501 26.37 5.19 8.73
CA ASP A 501 27.19 6.13 7.97
C ASP A 501 28.48 5.54 7.38
N GLY A 502 28.80 4.30 7.75
CA GLY A 502 29.82 3.47 7.13
C GLY A 502 31.24 3.83 7.54
N ASP A 503 31.44 4.38 8.74
CA ASP A 503 32.74 4.82 9.23
C ASP A 503 33.49 3.76 10.08
N GLY A 504 32.84 2.62 10.32
CA GLY A 504 33.34 1.50 11.11
C GLY A 504 33.03 1.57 12.60
N VAL A 505 32.19 2.50 13.06
CA VAL A 505 31.60 2.55 14.39
C VAL A 505 30.13 2.19 14.26
N SER A 506 29.61 1.39 15.20
CA SER A 506 28.18 1.07 15.15
C SER A 506 27.31 2.20 15.69
N ASP A 507 26.10 2.34 15.19
CA ASP A 507 25.18 3.42 15.59
C ASP A 507 24.95 3.39 17.12
N GLY A 508 24.77 2.19 17.68
CA GLY A 508 24.63 1.95 19.12
C GLY A 508 25.84 2.36 19.95
N LEU A 509 27.05 2.21 19.41
CA LEU A 509 28.27 2.70 20.07
C LEU A 509 28.33 4.23 20.02
N GLU A 510 28.03 4.82 18.87
CA GLU A 510 27.99 6.27 18.71
C GLU A 510 26.99 6.93 19.63
N ILE A 511 25.77 6.40 19.72
CA ILE A 511 24.73 6.85 20.65
C ILE A 511 25.21 6.75 22.10
N THR A 512 25.85 5.63 22.46
CA THR A 512 26.41 5.42 23.81
C THR A 512 27.52 6.41 24.13
N TRP A 513 28.31 6.81 23.13
CA TRP A 513 29.37 7.81 23.24
C TRP A 513 28.89 9.25 23.07
N GLY A 514 27.60 9.47 22.83
CA GLY A 514 27.00 10.78 22.61
C GLY A 514 27.42 11.44 21.29
N MET A 515 27.72 10.63 20.28
CA MET A 515 28.01 10.99 18.89
C MET A 515 26.73 10.93 18.05
N ASN A 516 26.82 11.31 16.78
CA ASN A 516 25.69 11.33 15.86
C ASN A 516 25.85 10.23 14.81
N PRO A 517 25.02 9.17 14.83
CA PRO A 517 25.19 7.97 13.99
C PRO A 517 24.85 8.13 12.51
N LEU A 518 24.74 9.38 12.05
CA LEU A 518 24.46 9.74 10.66
C LEU A 518 25.61 10.56 10.07
N VAL A 519 26.70 10.72 10.81
CA VAL A 519 27.81 11.59 10.47
C VAL A 519 29.10 10.86 10.81
N PRO A 520 29.88 10.43 9.79
CA PRO A 520 31.08 9.64 10.00
C PRO A 520 31.94 10.28 11.09
N ALA A 521 32.14 9.56 12.19
CA ALA A 521 32.98 9.98 13.27
C ALA A 521 34.39 10.21 12.71
N SER A 522 34.84 11.46 12.78
CA SER A 522 36.18 11.79 12.33
C SER A 522 37.19 11.12 13.26
N ARG A 523 37.68 9.93 12.87
CA ARG A 523 38.83 9.28 13.50
C ARG A 523 39.96 10.28 13.52
N ASN A 524 40.49 10.60 14.70
CA ASN A 524 41.71 11.40 14.79
C ASN A 524 42.80 10.62 14.03
N PRO A 525 43.35 11.15 12.92
CA PRO A 525 44.26 10.40 12.07
C PRO A 525 45.59 10.03 12.75
N TYR A 526 45.80 10.39 14.02
CA TYR A 526 47.02 10.12 14.78
C TYR A 526 46.77 9.64 16.22
N GLY A 527 45.56 9.12 16.51
CA GLY A 527 45.21 8.50 17.79
C GLY A 527 44.70 9.43 18.90
N GLY A 528 43.76 8.92 19.70
CA GLY A 528 43.26 9.54 20.95
C GLY A 528 41.81 9.22 21.32
N GLY A 529 41.25 8.11 20.83
CA GLY A 529 39.81 7.90 20.79
C GLY A 529 39.11 8.82 19.78
N PHE A 530 37.85 8.51 19.48
CA PHE A 530 36.98 9.31 18.62
C PHE A 530 36.89 10.74 19.17
N ALA A 531 37.42 11.70 18.42
CA ALA A 531 37.38 13.09 18.84
C ALA A 531 35.95 13.61 18.66
N TYR A 532 35.34 14.02 19.78
CA TYR A 532 34.19 14.95 19.76
C TYR A 532 34.52 16.12 18.83
N GLU A 533 33.70 16.24 17.79
CA GLU A 533 33.63 17.29 16.79
C GLU A 533 34.92 18.03 16.39
N ARG A 534 35.20 17.87 15.09
CA ARG A 534 35.72 18.86 14.13
C ARG A 534 37.12 18.52 13.66
N GLU A 535 37.14 17.93 12.46
CA GLU A 535 38.30 17.90 11.59
C GLU A 535 39.13 19.19 11.66
N THR A 536 40.45 19.05 11.77
CA THR A 536 41.30 19.83 10.87
C THR A 536 42.35 18.88 10.29
N PRO A 537 42.28 18.56 8.99
CA PRO A 537 43.35 17.89 8.26
C PRO A 537 44.61 18.76 8.26
N ASP A 538 45.78 18.14 8.25
CA ASP A 538 47.07 18.82 8.06
C ASP A 538 47.12 19.44 6.65
N GLY A 539 46.65 20.69 6.53
CA GLY A 539 46.59 21.41 5.26
C GLY A 539 45.92 22.78 5.31
N ALA A 540 45.23 23.15 6.39
CA ALA A 540 44.58 24.46 6.50
C ALA A 540 45.61 25.60 6.58
N SER A 541 45.80 26.27 5.45
CA SER A 541 46.52 27.52 5.35
C SER A 541 45.86 28.60 6.22
N SER A 542 46.64 29.14 7.17
CA SER A 542 46.46 30.44 7.82
C SER A 542 45.18 30.67 8.64
N ALA A 543 45.42 30.75 9.96
CA ALA A 543 44.55 31.26 11.03
C ALA A 543 43.60 30.22 11.64
N SER A 544 43.87 29.89 12.90
CA SER A 544 43.14 29.03 13.86
C SER A 544 43.84 27.70 14.12
N LEU A 545 44.32 27.53 15.36
CA LEU A 545 44.88 26.32 15.97
C LEU A 545 46.40 26.08 15.82
N TRP A 546 46.97 25.49 16.87
CA TRP A 546 48.22 25.91 17.51
C TRP A 546 49.40 24.99 17.15
N ASN A 547 50.42 25.52 16.49
CA ASN A 547 51.79 24.97 16.48
C ASN A 547 52.68 25.96 17.24
N VAL A 548 53.14 25.61 18.45
CA VAL A 548 53.99 26.49 19.28
C VAL A 548 55.41 25.94 19.32
N SER A 549 56.29 26.44 18.46
CA SER A 549 57.73 26.10 18.52
C SER A 549 58.47 27.01 19.51
N ALA A 550 59.32 26.42 20.35
CA ALA A 550 60.09 27.14 21.36
C ALA A 550 61.00 28.23 20.72
N GLY A 551 60.64 29.51 20.93
CA GLY A 551 61.41 30.67 20.47
C GLY A 551 60.60 31.87 19.96
N ALA A 552 59.28 31.76 19.78
CA ALA A 552 58.44 32.87 19.35
C ALA A 552 58.20 33.89 20.49
N LEU A 553 58.43 35.19 20.23
CA LEU A 553 58.05 36.29 21.12
C LEU A 553 56.54 36.55 21.02
N PHE A 554 55.80 36.39 22.12
CA PHE A 554 54.35 36.60 22.19
C PHE A 554 54.01 38.10 22.33
N THR A 555 53.14 38.64 21.47
CA THR A 555 52.62 40.03 21.66
C THR A 555 51.10 40.17 21.73
N SER A 556 50.29 39.13 21.50
CA SER A 556 48.86 39.13 21.86
C SER A 556 48.20 37.81 21.48
N ILE A 557 47.53 37.17 22.44
CA ILE A 557 46.62 36.04 22.22
C ILE A 557 45.26 36.42 22.82
N THR A 558 44.18 36.20 22.08
CA THR A 558 42.79 36.37 22.55
C THR A 558 42.25 35.01 23.03
N PRO A 559 41.68 34.90 24.25
CA PRO A 559 41.07 33.67 24.73
C PRO A 559 39.89 33.22 23.84
N LEU A 560 39.77 31.92 23.58
CA LEU A 560 38.50 31.31 23.14
C LEU A 560 37.71 30.91 24.39
N GLN A 561 36.42 31.23 24.42
CA GLN A 561 35.46 30.72 25.40
C GLN A 561 34.73 29.54 24.76
N GLU A 562 34.97 28.33 25.24
CA GLU A 562 34.15 27.15 24.95
C GLU A 562 33.72 26.52 26.29
N ASP A 563 32.49 25.99 26.34
CA ASP A 563 31.92 25.16 27.41
C ASP A 563 32.13 25.63 28.86
N GLY A 564 31.97 26.93 29.09
CA GLY A 564 32.02 27.50 30.44
C GLY A 564 33.43 27.49 31.07
N PHE A 565 34.47 27.13 30.33
CA PHE A 565 35.87 27.26 30.73
C PHE A 565 36.50 28.44 30.02
N ALA A 566 36.87 29.46 30.78
CA ALA A 566 37.75 30.51 30.29
C ALA A 566 39.17 30.21 30.76
N TRP A 567 40.16 30.37 29.88
CA TRP A 567 41.56 30.24 30.22
C TRP A 567 42.37 31.39 29.63
N HIS A 568 43.56 31.64 30.17
CA HIS A 568 44.50 32.63 29.62
C HIS A 568 45.91 32.06 29.59
N VAL A 569 46.71 32.54 28.63
CA VAL A 569 48.13 32.21 28.54
C VAL A 569 48.91 33.12 29.47
N GLU A 570 49.71 32.51 30.35
CA GLU A 570 50.71 33.21 31.14
C GLU A 570 52.09 33.01 30.50
N THR A 571 52.73 34.11 30.09
CA THR A 571 54.09 34.06 29.54
C THR A 571 55.10 34.29 30.65
N GLY A 572 55.91 33.26 30.93
CA GLY A 572 57.02 33.29 31.89
C GLY A 572 58.35 33.75 31.27
N THR A 573 59.46 33.44 31.92
CA THR A 573 60.81 33.65 31.35
C THR A 573 61.04 32.78 30.10
N THR A 574 62.06 33.07 29.29
CA THR A 574 62.39 32.32 28.05
C THR A 574 62.33 30.81 28.23
N GLY A 575 61.36 30.15 27.57
CA GLY A 575 61.22 28.68 27.54
C GLY A 575 60.05 28.09 28.34
N GLU A 576 59.12 28.90 28.85
CA GLU A 576 57.93 28.45 29.59
C GLU A 576 56.63 28.99 28.97
N VAL A 577 55.63 28.13 28.81
CA VAL A 577 54.25 28.50 28.42
C VAL A 577 53.29 27.89 29.44
N ALA A 578 52.43 28.70 30.06
CA ALA A 578 51.44 28.22 31.01
C ALA A 578 50.01 28.57 30.57
N PHE A 579 49.08 27.63 30.76
CA PHE A 579 47.65 27.79 30.53
C PHE A 579 46.95 27.75 31.89
N ALA A 580 46.32 28.85 32.29
CA ALA A 580 45.60 28.94 33.56
C ALA A 580 44.08 28.90 33.34
N PHE A 581 43.35 28.16 34.19
CA PHE A 581 41.91 27.94 34.05
C PHE A 581 41.12 28.82 35.03
N GLN A 582 39.97 29.37 34.62
CA GLN A 582 39.19 30.35 35.40
C GLN A 582 38.04 29.75 36.24
N SER A 583 37.76 28.44 36.14
CA SER A 583 36.62 27.79 36.82
C SER A 583 36.90 26.30 37.13
N GLY A 584 36.23 25.75 38.15
CA GLY A 584 36.49 24.42 38.73
C GLY A 584 36.20 23.25 37.77
N MET A 585 37.02 22.21 37.86
CA MET A 585 37.01 21.05 36.97
C MET A 585 35.97 20.02 37.42
N HIS A 586 35.21 19.43 36.48
CA HIS A 586 34.33 18.31 36.80
C HIS A 586 35.19 17.08 37.18
N PRO A 587 34.80 16.25 38.17
CA PRO A 587 35.60 15.08 38.59
C PRO A 587 35.84 14.02 37.50
N LEU A 588 35.11 14.08 36.38
CA LEU A 588 35.26 13.18 35.23
C LEU A 588 36.10 13.78 34.09
N SER A 589 36.66 14.98 34.26
CA SER A 589 37.41 15.65 33.20
C SER A 589 38.84 15.13 33.10
N LYS A 590 39.24 14.71 31.90
CA LYS A 590 40.61 14.36 31.53
C LYS A 590 41.21 15.46 30.67
N VAL A 591 42.53 15.61 30.70
CA VAL A 591 43.29 16.54 29.85
C VAL A 591 43.90 15.74 28.71
N ALA A 592 43.52 16.03 27.47
CA ALA A 592 44.09 15.42 26.28
C ALA A 592 44.87 16.46 25.46
N MET A 593 46.00 16.07 24.89
CA MET A 593 46.81 16.90 24.00
C MET A 593 47.72 16.03 23.13
N ARG A 594 48.39 16.62 22.15
CA ARG A 594 49.55 16.01 21.48
C ARG A 594 50.81 16.84 21.68
N ILE A 595 51.94 16.18 21.76
CA ILE A 595 53.26 16.81 21.88
C ILE A 595 54.21 16.27 20.83
N ARG A 596 55.18 17.10 20.43
CA ARG A 596 56.32 16.67 19.62
C ARG A 596 57.59 17.28 20.19
N ALA A 597 58.52 16.43 20.61
CA ALA A 597 59.76 16.87 21.23
C ALA A 597 60.97 16.18 20.60
N THR A 598 62.09 16.90 20.48
CA THR A 598 63.38 16.36 20.02
C THR A 598 64.46 16.43 21.11
N ALA A 599 64.08 16.84 22.32
CA ALA A 599 64.94 17.05 23.47
C ALA A 599 64.12 16.88 24.76
N SER A 600 64.77 16.98 25.92
CA SER A 600 64.08 16.93 27.21
C SER A 600 63.04 18.04 27.34
N PHE A 601 61.86 17.65 27.83
CA PHE A 601 60.73 18.52 28.10
C PHE A 601 60.11 18.15 29.46
N ALA A 602 59.27 19.04 29.99
CA ALA A 602 58.45 18.75 31.16
C ALA A 602 57.07 19.43 31.02
N ILE A 603 56.01 18.68 31.33
CA ILE A 603 54.62 19.16 31.38
C ILE A 603 54.17 19.09 32.84
N GLU A 604 53.94 20.24 33.46
CA GLU A 604 53.52 20.34 34.86
C GLU A 604 52.03 20.64 34.94
N LEU A 605 51.22 19.70 35.41
CA LEU A 605 49.82 19.91 35.74
C LEU A 605 49.71 20.35 37.19
N HIS A 606 49.09 21.50 37.44
CA HIS A 606 48.82 22.02 38.78
C HIS A 606 47.33 21.93 39.09
N PHE A 607 46.97 21.35 40.21
CA PHE A 607 45.59 21.20 40.66
C PHE A 607 45.46 21.41 42.17
N GLU A 608 44.27 21.81 42.61
CA GLU A 608 43.92 21.99 44.02
C GLU A 608 42.96 20.89 44.46
N ASP A 609 43.14 20.38 45.70
CA ASP A 609 42.12 19.56 46.34
C ASP A 609 40.92 20.39 46.82
N SER A 610 39.84 19.73 47.22
CA SER A 610 38.64 20.38 47.76
C SER A 610 38.88 21.22 49.04
N SER A 611 40.07 21.12 49.66
CA SER A 611 40.49 21.92 50.81
C SER A 611 41.39 23.10 50.42
N GLY A 612 41.69 23.27 49.13
CA GLY A 612 42.54 24.34 48.58
C GLY A 612 44.04 24.10 48.72
N ILE A 613 44.49 22.85 48.92
CA ILE A 613 45.91 22.52 48.90
C ILE A 613 46.33 22.29 47.44
N GLU A 614 47.39 22.97 47.00
CA GLU A 614 47.95 22.82 45.65
C GLU A 614 48.89 21.61 45.58
N TYR A 615 48.72 20.83 44.51
CA TYR A 615 49.53 19.69 44.10
C TYR A 615 49.97 19.87 42.65
N HIS A 616 51.07 19.22 42.25
CA HIS A 616 51.47 19.19 40.85
C HIS A 616 52.06 17.85 40.42
N THR A 617 51.77 17.46 39.18
CA THR A 617 52.42 16.35 38.48
C THR A 617 53.27 16.89 37.34
N THR A 618 54.53 16.48 37.29
CA THR A 618 55.43 16.68 36.17
C THR A 618 55.49 15.42 35.30
N LEU A 619 55.12 15.55 34.02
CA LEU A 619 55.32 14.53 33.00
C LEU A 619 56.57 14.85 32.19
N ASP A 620 57.50 13.91 32.06
CA ASP A 620 58.75 14.10 31.32
C ASP A 620 59.12 12.88 30.46
N ASN A 621 60.22 12.95 29.71
CA ASN A 621 60.70 11.85 28.89
C ASN A 621 61.59 10.83 29.65
N SER A 622 61.44 10.73 30.97
CA SER A 622 62.10 9.67 31.76
C SER A 622 61.45 8.31 31.50
N THR A 623 61.88 7.25 32.21
CA THR A 623 61.46 5.87 31.90
C THR A 623 59.94 5.72 32.01
N CYS A 624 59.30 5.13 31.00
CA CYS A 624 57.85 4.91 30.98
C CYS A 624 57.40 4.18 32.24
N GLY A 625 56.35 4.66 32.89
CA GLY A 625 55.82 4.09 34.13
C GLY A 625 56.69 4.32 35.38
N SER A 626 57.83 5.04 35.25
CA SER A 626 58.55 5.50 36.44
C SER A 626 57.76 6.61 37.13
N SER A 627 57.61 6.50 38.44
CA SER A 627 56.93 7.51 39.25
C SER A 627 57.68 7.78 40.54
N SER A 628 57.74 9.05 40.94
CA SER A 628 58.25 9.44 42.26
C SER A 628 57.40 10.55 42.86
N VAL A 629 57.12 10.45 44.15
CA VAL A 629 56.34 11.44 44.90
C VAL A 629 57.24 12.08 45.96
N ASN A 630 57.22 13.41 46.03
CA ASN A 630 57.95 14.19 47.02
C ASN A 630 57.07 15.33 47.56
N GLY A 631 56.45 15.10 48.72
CA GLY A 631 55.48 16.03 49.28
C GLY A 631 54.25 16.14 48.36
N ASN A 632 53.92 17.36 47.95
CA ASN A 632 52.76 17.63 47.07
C ASN A 632 53.10 17.55 45.57
N ALA A 633 54.24 16.96 45.22
CA ALA A 633 54.74 16.88 43.85
C ALA A 633 54.88 15.41 43.41
N ARG A 634 54.43 15.10 42.19
CA ARG A 634 54.72 13.83 41.50
C ARG A 634 55.54 14.11 40.25
N THR A 635 56.44 13.20 39.91
CA THR A 635 57.07 13.14 38.58
C THR A 635 56.79 11.78 37.98
N ALA A 636 56.32 11.75 36.73
CA ALA A 636 56.05 10.52 35.98
C ALA A 636 56.67 10.57 34.57
N GLY A 637 57.31 9.48 34.18
CA GLY A 637 57.94 9.35 32.86
C GLY A 637 56.99 8.82 31.80
N LEU A 638 56.92 9.51 30.66
CA LEU A 638 56.19 9.11 29.44
C LEU A 638 57.01 8.15 28.56
N GLY A 639 58.31 7.97 28.84
CA GLY A 639 59.22 7.16 28.03
C GLY A 639 60.18 8.01 27.19
N ALA A 640 61.39 7.49 26.98
CA ALA A 640 62.43 8.17 26.20
C ALA A 640 62.09 8.29 24.69
N TRP A 641 61.24 7.40 24.18
CA TRP A 641 60.85 7.33 22.77
C TRP A 641 59.91 8.48 22.35
N VAL A 642 59.20 9.11 23.31
CA VAL A 642 58.34 10.29 23.10
C VAL A 642 59.11 11.54 22.63
N ALA A 643 60.44 11.50 22.70
CA ALA A 643 61.34 12.57 22.24
C ALA A 643 62.05 12.25 20.89
N ASN A 644 61.43 11.43 20.03
CA ASN A 644 61.96 11.03 18.72
C ASN A 644 61.72 12.09 17.61
N GLY A 645 60.95 13.15 17.88
CA GLY A 645 60.58 14.17 16.90
C GLY A 645 59.26 13.94 16.18
N ASN A 646 58.51 12.88 16.52
CA ASN A 646 57.16 12.61 16.02
C ASN A 646 56.09 13.17 16.98
N TRP A 647 54.85 13.26 16.50
CA TRP A 647 53.71 13.63 17.33
C TRP A 647 53.28 12.43 18.18
N HIS A 648 53.06 12.68 19.47
CA HIS A 648 52.59 11.68 20.42
C HIS A 648 51.40 12.21 21.22
N PRO A 649 50.30 11.44 21.33
CA PRO A 649 49.18 11.78 22.20
C PRO A 649 49.58 11.67 23.67
N VAL A 650 49.03 12.57 24.49
CA VAL A 650 49.18 12.59 25.95
C VAL A 650 47.80 12.81 26.55
N LEU A 651 47.35 11.83 27.33
CA LEU A 651 46.13 11.90 28.11
C LEU A 651 46.48 11.82 29.59
N VAL A 652 45.88 12.69 30.38
CA VAL A 652 46.11 12.78 31.81
C VAL A 652 44.77 12.84 32.52
N ASP A 653 44.58 11.98 33.52
CA ASP A 653 43.48 12.13 34.48
C ASP A 653 43.99 12.85 35.75
N PRO A 654 43.62 14.12 35.98
CA PRO A 654 44.03 14.83 37.18
C PRO A 654 43.54 14.18 38.50
N VAL A 655 42.45 13.41 38.47
CA VAL A 655 41.99 12.65 39.65
C VAL A 655 42.95 11.52 39.97
N ALA A 656 43.37 10.75 38.96
CA ALA A 656 44.37 9.70 39.11
C ALA A 656 45.70 10.26 39.62
N GLU A 657 46.13 11.36 39.02
CA GLU A 657 47.34 12.09 39.42
C GLU A 657 47.30 12.55 40.88
N LEU A 658 46.16 13.09 41.34
CA LEU A 658 45.97 13.47 42.73
C LEU A 658 46.01 12.25 43.67
N ARG A 659 45.38 11.13 43.30
CA ARG A 659 45.33 9.92 44.14
C ARG A 659 46.72 9.33 44.38
N GLU A 660 47.62 9.41 43.41
CA GLU A 660 49.02 8.98 43.57
C GLU A 660 49.80 9.83 44.57
N ILE A 661 49.49 11.12 44.68
CA ILE A 661 50.15 12.04 45.62
C ILE A 661 49.49 11.99 47.01
N ALA A 662 48.16 12.00 47.03
CA ALA A 662 47.32 12.10 48.22
C ALA A 662 46.05 11.24 48.05
N PRO A 663 46.10 9.93 48.37
CA PRO A 663 45.02 8.97 48.09
C PRO A 663 43.65 9.30 48.70
N ALA A 664 43.62 10.11 49.76
CA ALA A 664 42.40 10.50 50.45
C ALA A 664 41.86 11.88 50.04
N ALA A 665 42.56 12.59 49.15
CA ALA A 665 42.14 13.90 48.68
C ALA A 665 41.17 13.77 47.49
N THR A 666 40.20 14.69 47.43
CA THR A 666 39.27 14.82 46.30
C THR A 666 39.64 16.05 45.50
N ILE A 667 39.67 15.95 44.17
CA ILE A 667 40.04 17.07 43.31
C ILE A 667 39.01 18.20 43.45
N GLY A 668 39.48 19.42 43.60
CA GLY A 668 38.67 20.64 43.60
C GLY A 668 38.70 21.34 42.25
N SER A 669 39.89 21.57 41.70
CA SER A 669 40.06 22.26 40.41
C SER A 669 41.42 21.97 39.77
N LEU A 670 41.47 22.05 38.43
CA LEU A 670 42.72 22.18 37.68
C LEU A 670 43.07 23.67 37.60
N VAL A 671 44.25 24.04 38.10
CA VAL A 671 44.67 25.44 38.24
C VAL A 671 45.39 25.91 36.98
N ARG A 672 46.41 25.16 36.55
CA ARG A 672 47.19 25.47 35.34
C ARG A 672 47.93 24.27 34.78
N ILE A 673 48.31 24.34 33.51
CA ILE A 673 49.28 23.43 32.87
C ILE A 673 50.47 24.25 32.40
N VAL A 674 51.68 23.85 32.77
CA VAL A 674 52.94 24.54 32.43
C VAL A 674 53.80 23.64 31.56
N PHE A 675 54.23 24.15 30.42
CA PHE A 675 55.11 23.47 29.48
C PHE A 675 56.51 24.07 29.57
N ARG A 676 57.53 23.21 29.73
CA ARG A 676 58.95 23.58 29.83
C ARG A 676 59.79 22.81 28.80
N GLY A 677 60.80 23.47 28.26
CA GLY A 677 61.77 22.87 27.35
C GLY A 677 61.48 23.13 25.87
N THR A 678 61.95 22.25 24.98
CA THR A 678 61.75 22.36 23.53
C THR A 678 60.76 21.29 23.07
N LEU A 679 59.49 21.67 23.01
CA LEU A 679 58.41 20.85 22.44
C LEU A 679 57.46 21.71 21.60
N ASP A 680 56.80 21.10 20.62
CA ASP A 680 55.58 21.60 20.00
C ASP A 680 54.36 20.97 20.71
N ILE A 681 53.26 21.72 20.81
CA ILE A 681 52.00 21.30 21.43
C ILE A 681 50.89 21.47 20.39
N GLY A 682 49.97 20.52 20.33
CA GLY A 682 48.73 20.63 19.55
C GLY A 682 47.54 20.00 20.27
N GLY A 683 46.32 20.33 19.85
CA GLY A 683 45.10 19.62 20.25
C GLY A 683 44.77 19.60 21.76
N LEU A 684 45.23 20.57 22.54
CA LEU A 684 44.90 20.64 23.98
C LEU A 684 43.39 20.80 24.18
N THR A 685 42.76 19.80 24.79
CA THR A 685 41.31 19.73 25.06
C THR A 685 41.01 19.05 26.40
N LEU A 686 39.75 19.14 26.85
CA LEU A 686 39.24 18.44 28.02
C LEU A 686 38.21 17.38 27.59
N LEU A 687 38.47 16.11 27.91
CA LEU A 687 37.54 15.01 27.65
C LEU A 687 36.70 14.72 28.90
N ARG A 688 35.46 14.23 28.74
CA ARG A 688 34.58 13.86 29.85
C ARG A 688 33.90 12.54 29.56
N TYR A 689 34.20 11.51 30.34
CA TYR A 689 33.56 10.21 30.26
C TYR A 689 33.63 9.47 31.61
N PRO A 690 32.73 8.50 31.86
CA PRO A 690 32.86 7.56 32.98
C PRO A 690 34.14 6.73 32.83
N ASP A 691 34.93 6.69 33.90
CA ASP A 691 36.19 5.96 34.05
C ASP A 691 36.34 5.75 35.56
N ALA A 692 35.90 4.58 36.02
CA ALA A 692 35.62 4.29 37.41
C ALA A 692 36.89 3.99 38.21
N ASP A 693 37.92 3.41 37.59
CA ASP A 693 39.22 3.21 38.21
C ASP A 693 40.22 4.34 37.97
N HIS A 694 39.86 5.30 37.12
CA HIS A 694 40.63 6.48 36.79
C HIS A 694 41.95 6.17 36.06
N ASP A 695 41.97 5.13 35.25
CA ASP A 695 43.15 4.81 34.46
C ASP A 695 43.21 5.57 33.13
N GLY A 696 42.12 6.23 32.73
CA GLY A 696 42.05 7.02 31.50
C GLY A 696 41.49 6.27 30.29
N ILE A 697 41.18 4.99 30.39
CA ILE A 697 40.31 4.29 29.44
C ILE A 697 38.85 4.42 29.95
N PRO A 698 37.85 4.67 29.08
CA PRO A 698 36.45 4.71 29.51
C PRO A 698 35.90 3.33 29.92
N ASP A 699 34.99 3.29 30.92
CA ASP A 699 34.32 2.07 31.41
C ASP A 699 33.71 1.23 30.27
N SER A 700 33.18 1.91 29.24
CA SER A 700 32.58 1.31 28.05
C SER A 700 33.61 0.59 27.17
N VAL A 701 34.77 1.22 26.95
CA VAL A 701 35.88 0.65 26.17
C VAL A 701 36.47 -0.54 26.91
N GLU A 702 36.63 -0.43 28.23
CA GLU A 702 37.14 -1.53 29.04
C GLU A 702 36.22 -2.76 28.96
N THR A 703 34.91 -2.55 29.10
CA THR A 703 33.92 -3.63 28.99
C THR A 703 33.94 -4.27 27.59
N HIS A 704 34.05 -3.45 26.54
CA HIS A 704 34.03 -3.91 25.15
C HIS A 704 35.27 -4.76 24.80
N PHE A 705 36.47 -4.33 25.21
CA PHE A 705 37.72 -5.04 24.92
C PHE A 705 38.11 -6.07 25.99
N GLY A 706 37.22 -6.35 26.95
CA GLY A 706 37.44 -7.36 27.99
C GLY A 706 38.45 -6.96 29.07
N LEU A 707 38.73 -5.66 29.20
CA LEU A 707 39.39 -5.07 30.36
C LEU A 707 38.38 -4.91 31.51
N SER A 708 38.86 -4.53 32.69
CA SER A 708 38.00 -4.44 33.88
C SER A 708 37.83 -2.96 34.30
N PRO A 709 36.61 -2.40 34.23
CA PRO A 709 36.28 -1.00 34.61
C PRO A 709 36.63 -0.54 36.03
N ASN A 710 37.22 -1.42 36.84
CA ASN A 710 37.54 -1.18 38.25
C ASN A 710 38.98 -1.59 38.58
N ASN A 711 39.84 -1.79 37.57
CA ASN A 711 41.19 -2.32 37.69
C ASN A 711 42.24 -1.50 36.92
N CYS A 712 42.66 -0.39 37.51
CA CYS A 712 43.60 0.55 36.88
C CYS A 712 45.00 0.01 36.49
N SER A 713 45.27 -1.27 36.75
CA SER A 713 46.52 -1.93 36.39
C SER A 713 46.47 -2.62 35.02
N ASP A 714 45.30 -2.89 34.46
CA ASP A 714 45.20 -3.55 33.15
C ASP A 714 45.51 -2.60 31.98
N VAL A 715 45.38 -1.29 32.15
CA VAL A 715 45.86 -0.26 31.21
C VAL A 715 47.34 -0.37 30.81
N GLY A 716 48.16 -0.95 31.70
CA GLY A 716 49.60 -1.15 31.50
C GLY A 716 49.97 -2.52 30.95
N LEU A 717 48.99 -3.39 30.72
CA LEU A 717 49.18 -4.68 30.05
C LEU A 717 49.28 -4.47 28.54
N ASP A 718 49.84 -5.46 27.88
CA ASP A 718 50.02 -5.56 26.44
C ASP A 718 49.20 -6.80 26.04
N GLN A 719 47.93 -6.57 25.71
CA GLN A 719 46.91 -7.62 25.66
C GLN A 719 47.07 -8.51 24.42
N ASP A 720 47.49 -7.95 23.29
CA ASP A 720 47.77 -8.68 22.05
C ASP A 720 49.25 -9.06 21.88
N GLY A 721 50.14 -8.49 22.70
CA GLY A 721 51.56 -8.85 22.78
C GLY A 721 52.41 -8.24 21.68
N ASP A 722 51.95 -7.16 21.05
CA ASP A 722 52.61 -6.49 19.94
C ASP A 722 53.71 -5.49 20.39
N GLY A 723 53.76 -5.27 21.70
CA GLY A 723 54.73 -4.42 22.35
C GLY A 723 54.23 -3.00 22.59
N LEU A 724 53.04 -2.61 22.16
CA LEU A 724 52.26 -1.47 22.65
C LEU A 724 51.57 -1.88 23.97
N CYS A 725 50.78 -1.02 24.61
CA CYS A 725 50.06 -1.45 25.82
C CYS A 725 48.66 -0.86 25.76
N ASN A 726 47.70 -1.41 26.49
CA ASN A 726 46.28 -1.08 26.35
C ASN A 726 46.01 0.44 26.39
N ARG A 727 46.70 1.16 27.29
CA ARG A 727 46.71 2.63 27.33
C ARG A 727 47.15 3.25 26.02
N HIS A 728 48.30 2.82 25.51
CA HIS A 728 48.87 3.38 24.29
C HIS A 728 48.03 2.98 23.09
N GLU A 729 47.49 1.76 23.01
CA GLU A 729 46.59 1.36 21.92
C GLU A 729 45.36 2.28 21.88
N PHE A 730 44.69 2.49 23.01
CA PHE A 730 43.62 3.46 23.14
C PHE A 730 44.06 4.89 22.72
N LEU A 731 45.26 5.31 23.11
CA LEU A 731 45.80 6.62 22.75
C LEU A 731 46.23 6.74 21.29
N TYR A 732 46.67 5.67 20.64
CA TYR A 732 47.00 5.64 19.23
C TYR A 732 45.78 5.34 18.36
N GLY A 733 44.64 5.01 18.98
CA GLY A 733 43.41 4.65 18.28
C GLY A 733 43.47 3.25 17.67
N THR A 734 44.42 2.43 18.12
CA THR A 734 44.61 1.06 17.66
C THR A 734 43.82 0.07 18.50
N SER A 735 43.62 -1.13 17.99
CA SER A 735 42.82 -2.16 18.66
C SER A 735 43.57 -2.76 19.83
N ILE A 736 42.97 -2.73 21.03
CA ILE A 736 43.52 -3.33 22.27
C ILE A 736 43.76 -4.86 22.15
N THR A 737 43.22 -5.49 21.10
CA THR A 737 43.20 -6.96 20.98
C THR A 737 43.75 -7.45 19.65
N VAL A 738 44.26 -6.56 18.80
CA VAL A 738 44.73 -6.89 17.45
C VAL A 738 46.07 -6.20 17.21
N ALA A 739 47.12 -7.00 17.13
CA ALA A 739 48.52 -6.56 17.06
C ALA A 739 48.90 -5.72 15.83
N ASP A 740 48.04 -5.66 14.81
CA ASP A 740 48.27 -4.99 13.53
C ASP A 740 46.90 -4.48 13.08
N THR A 741 46.61 -3.23 13.42
CA THR A 741 45.25 -2.68 13.37
C THR A 741 44.81 -2.37 11.94
N ASP A 742 45.71 -1.92 11.07
CA ASP A 742 45.41 -1.66 9.66
C ASP A 742 45.72 -2.85 8.73
N GLY A 743 46.35 -3.91 9.27
CA GLY A 743 46.53 -5.20 8.61
C GLY A 743 47.61 -5.20 7.52
N ASP A 744 48.56 -4.29 7.61
CA ASP A 744 49.58 -4.06 6.57
C ASP A 744 50.81 -4.99 6.72
N GLY A 745 50.87 -5.74 7.84
CA GLY A 745 51.94 -6.67 8.19
C GLY A 745 52.99 -6.10 9.15
N LEU A 746 52.84 -4.86 9.61
CA LEU A 746 53.65 -4.23 10.64
C LEU A 746 52.80 -4.02 11.90
N SER A 747 53.30 -4.47 13.05
CA SER A 747 52.53 -4.34 14.28
C SER A 747 52.47 -2.90 14.81
N ASP A 748 51.38 -2.49 15.42
CA ASP A 748 51.14 -1.12 15.89
C ASP A 748 52.31 -0.62 16.78
N GLY A 749 52.79 -1.50 17.66
CA GLY A 749 53.92 -1.27 18.55
C GLY A 749 55.24 -1.04 17.81
N ASN A 750 55.48 -1.72 16.68
CA ASN A 750 56.67 -1.50 15.85
C ASN A 750 56.59 -0.19 15.08
N GLU A 751 55.40 0.17 14.61
CA GLU A 751 55.16 1.42 13.91
C GLU A 751 55.40 2.61 14.84
N VAL A 752 54.76 2.62 16.00
CA VAL A 752 54.89 3.71 16.97
C VAL A 752 56.32 3.82 17.53
N LYS A 753 56.97 2.69 17.87
CA LYS A 753 58.23 2.70 18.64
C LYS A 753 59.48 2.62 17.78
N THR A 754 59.41 2.03 16.60
CA THR A 754 60.60 1.69 15.78
C THR A 754 60.64 2.46 14.47
N TYR A 755 59.57 2.40 13.68
CA TYR A 755 59.58 2.90 12.30
C TYR A 755 59.01 4.32 12.14
N GLY A 756 58.15 4.75 13.07
CA GLY A 756 57.51 6.05 13.05
C GLY A 756 56.41 6.19 11.99
N THR A 757 55.88 5.08 11.49
CA THR A 757 54.71 4.99 10.61
C THR A 757 53.42 5.12 11.44
N ASN A 758 52.26 5.19 10.78
CA ASN A 758 50.98 5.43 11.43
C ASN A 758 50.19 4.12 11.48
N PRO A 759 49.91 3.56 12.67
CA PRO A 759 49.35 2.20 12.81
C PRO A 759 47.88 2.04 12.43
N LEU A 760 47.35 3.00 11.69
CA LEU A 760 45.98 3.05 11.21
C LEU A 760 45.93 3.30 9.70
N VAL A 761 47.09 3.33 9.04
CA VAL A 761 47.25 3.68 7.65
C VAL A 761 48.23 2.70 7.02
N ALA A 762 47.65 1.69 6.36
CA ALA A 762 48.41 0.62 5.73
C ALA A 762 49.42 1.09 4.67
N ASP A 763 49.22 2.27 4.06
CA ASP A 763 50.11 2.88 3.05
C ASP A 763 50.24 4.38 3.37
N GLN A 764 51.28 4.75 4.13
CA GLN A 764 51.42 6.10 4.68
C GLN A 764 51.79 7.14 3.62
N ASP A 765 52.58 6.78 2.62
CA ASP A 765 53.02 7.71 1.57
C ASP A 765 52.13 7.68 0.31
N GLY A 766 51.18 6.76 0.27
CA GLY A 766 50.05 6.71 -0.65
C GLY A 766 50.45 6.31 -2.06
N ASP A 767 51.49 5.48 -2.19
CA ASP A 767 52.03 5.07 -3.48
C ASP A 767 51.68 3.63 -3.91
N GLY A 768 50.86 2.98 -3.11
CA GLY A 768 50.20 1.71 -3.39
C GLY A 768 50.89 0.51 -2.74
N LEU A 769 52.00 0.70 -2.03
CA LEU A 769 52.69 -0.34 -1.29
C LEU A 769 52.38 -0.20 0.19
N ALA A 770 52.10 -1.33 0.85
CA ALA A 770 51.89 -1.31 2.29
C ALA A 770 53.20 -1.05 3.05
N ASP A 771 53.17 -0.25 4.12
CA ASP A 771 54.36 0.16 4.89
C ASP A 771 55.11 -1.09 5.44
N GLY A 772 54.37 -2.05 5.98
CA GLY A 772 54.90 -3.33 6.48
C GLY A 772 55.55 -4.18 5.39
N TRP A 773 55.02 -4.17 4.17
CA TRP A 773 55.63 -4.85 3.04
C TRP A 773 56.93 -4.17 2.60
N GLU A 774 56.96 -2.84 2.52
CA GLU A 774 58.15 -2.10 2.16
C GLU A 774 59.27 -2.22 3.20
N ILE A 775 58.93 -2.15 4.48
CA ILE A 775 59.89 -2.27 5.58
C ILE A 775 60.50 -3.68 5.60
N SER A 776 59.71 -4.72 5.34
CA SER A 776 60.22 -6.09 5.31
C SER A 776 61.14 -6.40 4.13
N HIS A 777 60.92 -5.78 2.96
CA HIS A 777 61.74 -6.04 1.74
C HIS A 777 62.87 -5.02 1.54
N PHE A 778 62.63 -3.75 1.83
CA PHE A 778 63.55 -2.65 1.54
C PHE A 778 64.08 -1.93 2.78
N GLY A 779 63.39 -2.03 3.91
CA GLY A 779 63.77 -1.40 5.18
C GLY A 779 63.44 0.08 5.28
N SER A 780 62.62 0.64 4.39
CA SER A 780 62.18 2.04 4.39
C SER A 780 61.02 2.29 3.43
N LEU A 781 60.16 3.27 3.74
CA LEU A 781 59.11 3.83 2.87
C LEU A 781 59.67 4.80 1.81
N SER A 782 60.61 4.36 0.99
CA SER A 782 61.19 5.24 -0.04
C SER A 782 61.07 4.66 -1.44
N ARG A 783 60.35 3.54 -1.55
CA ARG A 783 60.15 2.81 -2.79
C ARG A 783 58.76 3.13 -3.28
N ASN A 784 58.65 3.20 -4.60
CA ASN A 784 57.41 3.57 -5.23
C ASN A 784 56.75 2.38 -5.88
N GLY A 785 55.44 2.19 -5.67
CA GLY A 785 54.68 1.11 -6.27
C GLY A 785 54.80 1.00 -7.81
N THR A 786 55.12 2.11 -8.51
CA THR A 786 55.36 2.10 -9.96
C THR A 786 56.80 1.74 -10.37
N GLY A 787 57.68 1.49 -9.41
CA GLY A 787 59.06 1.01 -9.60
C GLY A 787 59.11 -0.45 -10.07
N ASP A 788 60.31 -0.91 -10.43
CA ASP A 788 60.64 -2.29 -10.81
C ASP A 788 62.04 -2.57 -10.24
N TYR A 789 62.09 -2.98 -8.96
CA TYR A 789 63.32 -3.00 -8.18
C TYR A 789 64.35 -3.99 -8.75
N ASP A 790 63.90 -5.15 -9.21
CA ASP A 790 64.76 -6.23 -9.71
C ASP A 790 64.94 -6.23 -11.25
N SER A 791 64.22 -5.34 -11.95
CA SER A 791 64.28 -5.13 -13.40
C SER A 791 63.83 -6.33 -14.23
N ASP A 792 62.87 -7.11 -13.72
CA ASP A 792 62.30 -8.25 -14.42
C ASP A 792 61.09 -7.90 -15.30
N GLY A 793 60.59 -6.67 -15.17
CA GLY A 793 59.48 -6.11 -15.94
C GLY A 793 58.12 -6.17 -15.25
N LEU A 794 58.03 -6.69 -14.02
CA LEU A 794 56.91 -6.44 -13.11
C LEU A 794 57.16 -5.17 -12.31
N SER A 795 56.09 -4.45 -11.96
CA SER A 795 56.24 -3.33 -11.03
C SER A 795 56.16 -3.81 -9.58
N ASP A 796 56.81 -3.11 -8.67
CA ASP A 796 56.82 -3.43 -7.23
C ASP A 796 55.37 -3.58 -6.69
N TYR A 797 54.42 -2.75 -7.17
CA TYR A 797 52.99 -2.87 -6.86
C TYR A 797 52.34 -4.19 -7.34
N LEU A 798 52.71 -4.66 -8.53
CA LEU A 798 52.19 -5.93 -9.04
C LEU A 798 52.79 -7.11 -8.28
N GLU A 799 54.04 -7.00 -7.85
CA GLU A 799 54.66 -8.00 -6.99
C GLU A 799 54.01 -8.05 -5.61
N PHE A 800 53.70 -6.90 -5.02
CA PHE A 800 52.90 -6.81 -3.78
C PHE A 800 51.54 -7.51 -3.91
N LEU A 801 50.75 -7.19 -4.94
CA LEU A 801 49.43 -7.80 -5.16
C LEU A 801 49.48 -9.31 -5.45
N THR A 802 50.56 -9.79 -6.06
CA THR A 802 50.69 -11.20 -6.48
C THR A 802 51.52 -12.06 -5.52
N GLY A 803 52.10 -11.47 -4.48
CA GLY A 803 53.02 -12.15 -3.55
C GLY A 803 54.36 -12.52 -4.19
N GLY A 804 54.83 -11.74 -5.17
CA GLY A 804 56.13 -11.86 -5.82
C GLY A 804 57.29 -11.49 -4.90
N ASP A 805 58.52 -11.79 -5.32
CA ASP A 805 59.75 -11.43 -4.59
C ASP A 805 60.42 -10.23 -5.28
N PRO A 806 60.23 -8.99 -4.78
CA PRO A 806 60.72 -7.78 -5.43
C PRO A 806 62.25 -7.65 -5.41
N LEU A 807 62.95 -8.58 -4.78
CA LEU A 807 64.40 -8.61 -4.73
C LEU A 807 65.02 -9.59 -5.74
N HIS A 808 64.21 -10.41 -6.41
CA HIS A 808 64.70 -11.52 -7.25
C HIS A 808 63.88 -11.78 -8.52
N SER A 809 64.52 -11.47 -9.67
CA SER A 809 63.93 -11.62 -11.00
C SER A 809 63.23 -12.96 -11.27
N ALA A 810 61.96 -12.90 -11.66
CA ALA A 810 61.15 -14.05 -12.01
C ALA A 810 61.55 -14.64 -13.38
N VAL A 811 61.77 -15.96 -13.41
CA VAL A 811 62.38 -16.67 -14.56
C VAL A 811 61.43 -16.83 -15.78
N ASN A 812 60.19 -16.30 -15.76
CA ASN A 812 59.20 -16.63 -16.80
C ASN A 812 58.22 -15.49 -17.15
N ALA A 813 58.71 -14.49 -17.90
CA ALA A 813 57.96 -13.33 -18.40
C ALA A 813 56.62 -13.64 -19.13
N THR A 814 56.43 -14.85 -19.68
CA THR A 814 55.19 -15.21 -20.39
C THR A 814 54.00 -15.59 -19.49
N ALA A 815 54.24 -16.00 -18.25
CA ALA A 815 53.14 -16.30 -17.31
C ALA A 815 52.57 -15.01 -16.71
N ASN A 816 53.43 -14.03 -16.47
CA ASN A 816 53.10 -12.74 -15.85
C ASN A 816 52.21 -11.87 -16.77
N GLN A 817 52.42 -11.92 -18.09
CA GLN A 817 51.59 -11.19 -19.06
C GLN A 817 50.12 -11.65 -19.08
N LEU A 818 49.89 -12.96 -18.90
CA LEU A 818 48.53 -13.54 -18.86
C LEU A 818 47.81 -13.23 -17.54
N LEU A 819 48.56 -13.10 -16.44
CA LEU A 819 48.00 -12.71 -15.14
C LEU A 819 47.55 -11.24 -15.16
N LEU A 820 48.33 -10.36 -15.80
CA LEU A 820 48.02 -8.94 -15.98
C LEU A 820 46.74 -8.73 -16.79
N GLU A 821 46.57 -9.48 -17.89
CA GLU A 821 45.34 -9.42 -18.70
C GLU A 821 44.11 -9.88 -17.91
N LEU A 822 44.25 -10.91 -17.08
CA LEU A 822 43.15 -11.44 -16.27
C LEU A 822 42.71 -10.46 -15.16
N TYR A 823 43.67 -9.82 -14.48
CA TYR A 823 43.37 -8.83 -13.44
C TYR A 823 42.74 -7.56 -14.00
N THR A 824 43.20 -7.10 -15.17
CA THR A 824 42.60 -5.93 -15.85
C THR A 824 41.14 -6.20 -16.23
N ILE A 825 40.80 -7.44 -16.58
CA ILE A 825 39.42 -7.84 -16.88
C ILE A 825 38.56 -7.89 -15.61
N LEU A 826 39.10 -8.42 -14.50
CA LEU A 826 38.39 -8.50 -13.22
C LEU A 826 38.12 -7.13 -12.59
N ALA A 827 39.08 -6.20 -12.64
CA ALA A 827 38.91 -4.85 -12.11
C ALA A 827 37.79 -4.06 -12.82
N ASN A 828 37.64 -4.22 -14.14
CA ASN A 828 36.55 -3.60 -14.91
C ASN A 828 35.15 -4.22 -14.65
N LEU A 829 35.10 -5.38 -13.99
CA LEU A 829 33.87 -6.12 -13.68
C LEU A 829 33.28 -5.75 -12.31
N VAL A 830 34.03 -5.07 -11.45
CA VAL A 830 33.61 -4.64 -10.10
C VAL A 830 33.09 -3.19 -10.09
N GLU A 831 33.36 -2.40 -11.14
CA GLU A 831 32.82 -1.03 -11.32
C GLU A 831 31.46 -0.96 -12.05
N ASN A 832 30.87 -2.09 -12.48
CA ASN A 832 29.50 -2.18 -13.04
C ASN A 832 28.63 -3.08 -12.18
#